data_AF-A0A2U8GHZ0-F1
#
_entry.id   AF-A0A2U8GHZ0-F1
#
_cell.length_a   1.000
_cell.length_b   1.000
_cell.length_c   1.000
_cell.angle_alpha   90.00
_cell.angle_beta   90.00
_cell.angle_gamma   90.00
#
_symmetry.space_group_name_H-M   'P 1'
#
loop_
_entity.id
_entity.type
_entity.pdbx_description
1 polymer ?
#
loop_
_entity_poly.entity_id
_entity_poly.type
_entity_poly.pdbx_seq_one_letter_code
_entity_poly.pdbx_strand_id
1 'polypeptide(L)'
;MQTNYKQRFTNENSNGRKLSSKIKIGDFLSLKINALGPKKIGLVELNNGLTLLVPNTNLGDIVKVKLEKVFSIPSKTQKTKNQPKYALGSVVQVLKKTNISTATELEIGKILNLTIKRKGPKNSGLVPISDNFTIIVPNTKVGDAVKIEITKIKPTYAFGKIVSQSKAAKNSLNTFGISNTAKSKIQNEKTFKLTKNKTYNILIPSNAKSLANFFVFKLNGDLLFVKKSLGIQFGDSAKILIVRTREKFAIAKILKLNPISNFKKDLIVKNEIKKMIESGIHYGERAIRCNANMRSFIWLRKKGRNKNRPFLKRGRHVINLLKTRLCLKKAFIQLAKYAYLGQTFLFVGTKKPAASLIARTAVLSQTAFFVNSRWLGGMLTNWKTILKSISQIRPILKEKQKVIHNLLEKRQKIKERLFNKVNMLRKKSRKLMIKGKKLIQQLQQNPNYFIEKSQQLMKLKRLFLIQSKNLMENYSNIFIKQEKILNFTKILKEKENQLMQQKIYLKNIMQNDKNTFVSFKKLFLIGQELMKLKQQTNQSGNILWAVSYEKFNQILNENSVSLLHSGSNVEANKTNSILPSPSTEILYKILSTMKIKFDPLEMSYNKISNTISEADARKQMNKSKSTNTTKNLIISKLLDKFTLYLPFTKNYMNLLIQRLQNCNFIYEKFNQDLQQIREKLNEFLKLTSNIQKVTNNIQSQFLQQIFLFNKLNQKLRLLSSEQRLLKFLPKLRFLPTTKNKMYERVELLMKKFVDPRMNYPMDQIYDQKLKLTSKKMAATRKQKWQRLEKYFGGVTQMSKMSKAQISNNVAIIVGQQEEMNAVRECKKLGIKMFTIIDTNCNPKLSDHVIPANDDSRTSIQYILGQMLTYIRFAQKLRRKVALKKSLVFL
;
A
#
# COMPACT_ATOMS: atom_id res chain seq x y z
N MET A 1 -40.92 -33.32 -7.84
CA MET A 1 -40.85 -33.77 -9.26
C MET A 1 -40.02 -32.80 -10.12
N GLN A 2 -38.73 -33.08 -10.36
CA GLN A 2 -37.98 -32.63 -11.53
C GLN A 2 -36.99 -33.75 -11.91
N THR A 3 -37.03 -34.23 -13.14
CA THR A 3 -36.44 -35.52 -13.52
C THR A 3 -34.95 -35.43 -13.84
N ASN A 4 -34.12 -36.11 -13.03
CA ASN A 4 -32.66 -36.22 -13.21
C ASN A 4 -32.28 -37.20 -14.35
N TYR A 5 -32.66 -36.91 -15.60
CA TYR A 5 -32.20 -37.71 -16.74
C TYR A 5 -30.79 -37.29 -17.23
N LYS A 6 -29.79 -37.81 -16.51
CA LYS A 6 -28.43 -38.06 -17.02
C LYS A 6 -27.97 -39.46 -16.61
N GLN A 7 -28.58 -40.47 -17.22
CA GLN A 7 -27.98 -41.80 -17.27
C GLN A 7 -26.55 -41.67 -17.84
N ARG A 8 -25.57 -42.09 -17.04
CA ARG A 8 -24.18 -42.24 -17.49
C ARG A 8 -24.06 -43.66 -18.02
N PHE A 9 -23.97 -43.81 -19.34
CA PHE A 9 -23.62 -45.10 -19.93
C PHE A 9 -22.19 -45.45 -19.53
N THR A 10 -22.03 -46.53 -18.78
CA THR A 10 -20.75 -47.11 -18.39
C THR A 10 -20.27 -48.03 -19.49
N ASN A 11 -19.45 -47.51 -20.41
CA ASN A 11 -18.64 -48.38 -21.26
C ASN A 11 -17.55 -49.01 -20.38
N GLU A 12 -17.70 -50.28 -20.07
CA GLU A 12 -16.72 -51.11 -19.37
C GLU A 12 -15.89 -51.92 -20.38
N ASN A 13 -14.63 -52.17 -20.07
CA ASN A 13 -13.83 -53.17 -20.77
C ASN A 13 -14.04 -54.54 -20.09
N SER A 14 -13.90 -55.62 -20.86
CA SER A 14 -14.04 -57.04 -20.44
C SER A 14 -13.18 -57.48 -19.24
N ASN A 15 -12.27 -56.64 -18.74
CA ASN A 15 -11.31 -56.96 -17.69
C ASN A 15 -11.47 -56.05 -16.45
N GLY A 16 -12.68 -55.53 -16.19
CA GLY A 16 -13.12 -54.90 -14.93
C GLY A 16 -12.42 -53.60 -14.49
N ARG A 17 -11.37 -53.14 -15.18
CA ARG A 17 -10.56 -51.97 -14.78
C ARG A 17 -11.12 -50.66 -15.35
N LYS A 18 -11.54 -49.75 -14.45
CA LYS A 18 -11.97 -48.38 -14.79
C LYS A 18 -10.88 -47.63 -15.56
N LEU A 19 -11.18 -47.20 -16.79
CA LEU A 19 -10.24 -46.50 -17.67
C LEU A 19 -9.62 -45.27 -16.96
N SER A 20 -8.29 -45.23 -16.87
CA SER A 20 -7.58 -44.17 -16.16
C SER A 20 -7.66 -42.81 -16.89
N SER A 21 -7.48 -41.71 -16.16
CA SER A 21 -7.84 -40.36 -16.64
C SER A 21 -6.88 -39.72 -17.65
N LYS A 22 -5.95 -40.48 -18.24
CA LYS A 22 -4.97 -40.01 -19.25
C LYS A 22 -4.82 -41.02 -20.38
N ILE A 23 -5.61 -40.84 -21.43
CA ILE A 23 -5.42 -41.51 -22.73
C ILE A 23 -4.24 -40.84 -23.46
N LYS A 24 -3.33 -41.64 -24.03
CA LYS A 24 -2.20 -41.20 -24.87
C LYS A 24 -2.47 -41.46 -26.36
N ILE A 25 -1.60 -40.91 -27.20
CA ILE A 25 -1.45 -41.34 -28.60
C ILE A 25 -0.71 -42.69 -28.58
N GLY A 26 -1.14 -43.63 -29.41
CA GLY A 26 -0.64 -45.01 -29.46
C GLY A 26 -1.48 -46.02 -28.69
N ASP A 27 -2.34 -45.59 -27.75
CA ASP A 27 -3.20 -46.49 -26.97
C ASP A 27 -4.18 -47.26 -27.88
N PHE A 28 -4.39 -48.56 -27.59
CA PHE A 28 -5.40 -49.40 -28.24
C PHE A 28 -6.64 -49.53 -27.35
N LEU A 29 -7.83 -49.29 -27.90
CA LEU A 29 -9.10 -49.33 -27.16
C LEU A 29 -10.15 -50.18 -27.90
N SER A 30 -10.75 -51.15 -27.22
CA SER A 30 -11.94 -51.87 -27.69
C SER A 30 -13.19 -51.07 -27.35
N LEU A 31 -13.95 -50.62 -28.35
CA LEU A 31 -15.06 -49.68 -28.18
C LEU A 31 -16.25 -50.02 -29.09
N LYS A 32 -17.46 -49.79 -28.59
CA LYS A 32 -18.71 -49.87 -29.38
C LYS A 32 -19.04 -48.53 -30.04
N ILE A 33 -19.44 -48.53 -31.31
CA ILE A 33 -19.81 -47.32 -32.04
C ILE A 33 -21.21 -46.84 -31.66
N ASN A 34 -21.27 -45.76 -30.88
CA ASN A 34 -22.51 -45.24 -30.28
C ASN A 34 -23.31 -44.27 -31.18
N ALA A 35 -22.72 -43.79 -32.28
CA ALA A 35 -23.38 -42.95 -33.28
C ALA A 35 -22.62 -42.97 -34.62
N LEU A 36 -23.31 -42.68 -35.72
CA LEU A 36 -22.71 -42.60 -37.05
C LEU A 36 -22.76 -41.16 -37.59
N GLY A 37 -21.62 -40.66 -38.09
CA GLY A 37 -21.46 -39.37 -38.75
C GLY A 37 -21.23 -39.49 -40.26
N PRO A 38 -21.07 -38.35 -40.97
CA PRO A 38 -20.87 -38.34 -42.42
C PRO A 38 -19.62 -39.11 -42.84
N LYS A 39 -19.64 -39.67 -44.06
CA LYS A 39 -18.59 -40.55 -44.63
C LYS A 39 -18.27 -41.80 -43.78
N LYS A 40 -19.30 -42.47 -43.24
CA LYS A 40 -19.20 -43.69 -42.40
C LYS A 40 -18.18 -43.56 -41.24
N ILE A 41 -18.13 -42.38 -40.61
CA ILE A 41 -17.29 -42.12 -39.43
C ILE A 41 -18.08 -42.44 -38.17
N GLY A 42 -17.70 -43.52 -37.48
CA GLY A 42 -18.18 -43.86 -36.15
C GLY A 42 -17.74 -42.85 -35.10
N LEU A 43 -18.64 -42.61 -34.14
CA LEU A 43 -18.48 -41.62 -33.08
C LEU A 43 -18.67 -42.28 -31.71
N VAL A 44 -17.60 -42.32 -30.91
CA VAL A 44 -17.64 -42.82 -29.52
C VAL A 44 -17.44 -41.65 -28.55
N GLU A 45 -18.32 -41.52 -27.56
CA GLU A 45 -18.23 -40.51 -26.50
C GLU A 45 -17.63 -41.20 -25.26
N LEU A 46 -16.41 -40.82 -24.85
CA LEU A 46 -15.67 -41.46 -23.75
C LEU A 46 -15.94 -40.80 -22.39
N ASN A 47 -15.77 -41.56 -21.31
CA ASN A 47 -16.10 -41.15 -19.92
C ASN A 47 -15.41 -39.86 -19.44
N ASN A 48 -14.31 -39.45 -20.07
CA ASN A 48 -13.57 -38.22 -19.79
C ASN A 48 -14.09 -36.98 -20.58
N GLY A 49 -15.11 -37.15 -21.43
CA GLY A 49 -15.68 -36.10 -22.29
C GLY A 49 -14.99 -35.93 -23.65
N LEU A 50 -14.05 -36.81 -24.00
CA LEU A 50 -13.42 -36.86 -25.32
C LEU A 50 -14.35 -37.57 -26.32
N THR A 51 -14.53 -37.02 -27.52
CA THR A 51 -15.17 -37.74 -28.64
C THR A 51 -14.10 -38.38 -29.53
N LEU A 52 -14.16 -39.69 -29.74
CA LEU A 52 -13.33 -40.41 -30.70
C LEU A 52 -14.03 -40.46 -32.07
N LEU A 53 -13.27 -40.19 -33.13
CA LEU A 53 -13.64 -40.33 -34.53
C LEU A 53 -12.95 -41.59 -35.07
N VAL A 54 -13.74 -42.53 -35.62
CA VAL A 54 -13.25 -43.81 -36.16
C VAL A 54 -13.78 -43.97 -37.59
N PRO A 55 -12.94 -43.95 -38.64
CA PRO A 55 -13.41 -44.09 -40.02
C PRO A 55 -13.86 -45.53 -40.32
N ASN A 56 -14.66 -45.68 -41.37
CA ASN A 56 -15.08 -46.97 -41.94
C ASN A 56 -15.73 -47.95 -40.93
N THR A 57 -16.65 -47.45 -40.10
CA THR A 57 -17.39 -48.28 -39.12
C THR A 57 -18.89 -48.02 -39.20
N ASN A 58 -19.70 -49.04 -38.89
CA ASN A 58 -21.16 -48.93 -38.83
C ASN A 58 -21.63 -48.60 -37.41
N LEU A 59 -22.91 -48.23 -37.28
CA LEU A 59 -23.55 -48.07 -35.97
C LEU A 59 -23.61 -49.43 -35.26
N GLY A 60 -23.19 -49.49 -34.00
CA GLY A 60 -23.27 -50.69 -33.17
C GLY A 60 -22.05 -51.61 -33.20
N ASP A 61 -21.17 -51.49 -34.21
CA ASP A 61 -19.94 -52.30 -34.33
C ASP A 61 -19.08 -52.21 -33.06
N ILE A 62 -18.44 -53.32 -32.68
CA ILE A 62 -17.42 -53.37 -31.63
C ILE A 62 -16.06 -53.49 -32.30
N VAL A 63 -15.22 -52.46 -32.13
CA VAL A 63 -13.94 -52.30 -32.83
C VAL A 63 -12.79 -52.05 -31.88
N LYS A 64 -11.63 -52.64 -32.18
CA LYS A 64 -10.33 -52.38 -31.54
C LYS A 64 -9.65 -51.26 -32.33
N VAL A 65 -9.46 -50.11 -31.71
CA VAL A 65 -9.04 -48.85 -32.37
C VAL A 65 -7.71 -48.38 -31.80
N LYS A 66 -6.76 -47.99 -32.65
CA LYS A 66 -5.49 -47.36 -32.25
C LYS A 66 -5.63 -45.84 -32.31
N LEU A 67 -5.23 -45.15 -31.24
CA LEU A 67 -5.29 -43.69 -31.18
C LEU A 67 -4.13 -43.02 -31.90
N GLU A 68 -4.44 -42.21 -32.92
CA GLU A 68 -3.43 -41.55 -33.75
C GLU A 68 -3.17 -40.11 -33.34
N LYS A 69 -4.22 -39.29 -33.18
CA LYS A 69 -4.10 -37.84 -33.00
C LYS A 69 -5.17 -37.30 -32.04
N VAL A 70 -4.75 -36.53 -31.04
CA VAL A 70 -5.64 -35.91 -30.04
C VAL A 70 -5.66 -34.40 -30.24
N PHE A 71 -6.83 -33.84 -30.55
CA PHE A 71 -6.99 -32.42 -30.87
C PHE A 71 -7.45 -31.62 -29.64
N SER A 72 -6.63 -30.65 -29.22
CA SER A 72 -6.94 -29.72 -28.12
C SER A 72 -6.97 -28.27 -28.62
N ILE A 73 -7.83 -27.45 -28.03
CA ILE A 73 -7.99 -26.04 -28.44
C ILE A 73 -7.05 -25.17 -27.59
N PRO A 74 -6.16 -24.35 -28.20
CA PRO A 74 -5.32 -23.42 -27.46
C PRO A 74 -6.19 -22.29 -26.87
N SER A 75 -6.29 -22.25 -25.54
CA SER A 75 -7.10 -21.22 -24.86
C SER A 75 -6.40 -19.86 -24.89
N LYS A 76 -7.09 -18.80 -25.36
CA LYS A 76 -6.55 -17.42 -25.47
C LYS A 76 -6.32 -16.70 -24.13
N THR A 77 -6.24 -17.46 -23.02
CA THR A 77 -6.02 -16.97 -21.65
C THR A 77 -5.20 -17.99 -20.87
N GLN A 78 -3.94 -17.68 -20.55
CA GLN A 78 -2.90 -18.60 -20.04
C GLN A 78 -3.14 -19.26 -18.65
N LYS A 79 -4.37 -19.38 -18.14
CA LYS A 79 -4.66 -19.91 -16.78
C LYS A 79 -5.76 -20.99 -16.70
N THR A 80 -6.00 -21.67 -17.81
CA THR A 80 -6.76 -22.93 -17.88
C THR A 80 -5.98 -23.94 -18.73
N LYS A 81 -5.70 -25.15 -18.22
CA LYS A 81 -5.06 -26.20 -19.03
C LYS A 81 -5.96 -26.55 -20.22
N ASN A 82 -5.36 -26.75 -21.39
CA ASN A 82 -6.09 -27.14 -22.60
C ASN A 82 -6.85 -28.45 -22.33
N GLN A 83 -8.16 -28.46 -22.58
CA GLN A 83 -8.95 -29.69 -22.60
C GLN A 83 -8.95 -30.24 -24.04
N PRO A 84 -8.59 -31.52 -24.25
CA PRO A 84 -8.76 -32.15 -25.55
C PRO A 84 -10.26 -32.30 -25.84
N LYS A 85 -10.66 -32.06 -27.08
CA LYS A 85 -12.10 -32.02 -27.45
C LYS A 85 -12.52 -33.22 -28.31
N TYR A 86 -11.64 -33.69 -29.16
CA TYR A 86 -11.83 -34.91 -29.93
C TYR A 86 -10.49 -35.57 -30.27
N ALA A 87 -10.53 -36.84 -30.66
CA ALA A 87 -9.38 -37.58 -31.16
C ALA A 87 -9.76 -38.37 -32.42
N LEU A 88 -8.75 -38.72 -33.21
CA LEU A 88 -8.84 -39.61 -34.36
C LEU A 88 -8.16 -40.95 -33.99
N GLY A 89 -8.75 -42.06 -34.39
CA GLY A 89 -8.11 -43.37 -34.32
C GLY A 89 -8.53 -44.29 -35.47
N SER A 90 -7.62 -45.16 -35.89
CA SER A 90 -7.80 -46.14 -36.96
C SER A 90 -8.27 -47.49 -36.40
N VAL A 91 -9.14 -48.18 -37.14
CA VAL A 91 -9.56 -49.55 -36.81
C VAL A 91 -8.38 -50.49 -37.05
N VAL A 92 -8.05 -51.29 -36.04
CA VAL A 92 -7.02 -52.34 -36.09
C VAL A 92 -7.67 -53.71 -36.29
N GLN A 93 -8.82 -53.93 -35.66
CA GLN A 93 -9.56 -55.19 -35.72
C GLN A 93 -11.05 -54.92 -35.45
N VAL A 94 -11.95 -55.50 -36.24
CA VAL A 94 -13.37 -55.54 -35.92
C VAL A 94 -13.60 -56.78 -35.06
N LEU A 95 -14.08 -56.60 -33.82
CA LEU A 95 -14.28 -57.67 -32.84
C LEU A 95 -15.69 -58.28 -32.94
N LYS A 96 -16.69 -57.45 -33.22
CA LYS A 96 -18.04 -57.90 -33.59
C LYS A 96 -18.67 -56.90 -34.55
N LYS A 97 -18.87 -57.33 -35.80
CA LYS A 97 -19.56 -56.57 -36.84
C LYS A 97 -21.07 -56.74 -36.60
N THR A 98 -21.83 -55.66 -36.54
CA THR A 98 -23.28 -55.75 -36.26
C THR A 98 -24.10 -55.56 -37.53
N ASN A 99 -24.68 -56.66 -38.02
CA ASN A 99 -25.69 -56.64 -39.08
C ASN A 99 -27.02 -56.11 -38.51
N ILE A 100 -27.11 -54.78 -38.35
CA ILE A 100 -28.31 -54.12 -37.85
C ILE A 100 -29.27 -53.87 -39.02
N SER A 101 -30.19 -54.81 -39.23
CA SER A 101 -31.38 -54.68 -40.07
C SER A 101 -32.46 -53.81 -39.40
N THR A 102 -32.12 -52.56 -39.04
CA THR A 102 -33.12 -51.59 -38.55
C THR A 102 -34.10 -51.23 -39.66
N ALA A 103 -35.38 -51.53 -39.44
CA ALA A 103 -36.48 -51.40 -40.39
C ALA A 103 -36.90 -49.95 -40.74
N THR A 104 -35.94 -49.07 -41.02
CA THR A 104 -36.15 -47.72 -41.58
C THR A 104 -34.95 -47.32 -42.43
N GLU A 105 -35.16 -47.14 -43.74
CA GLU A 105 -34.11 -46.75 -44.71
C GLU A 105 -33.62 -45.29 -44.56
N LEU A 106 -32.90 -45.00 -43.49
CA LEU A 106 -32.44 -43.64 -43.16
C LEU A 106 -30.93 -43.55 -43.33
N GLU A 107 -30.49 -43.09 -44.51
CA GLU A 107 -29.08 -42.87 -44.78
C GLU A 107 -28.63 -41.44 -44.45
N ILE A 108 -27.35 -41.29 -44.09
CA ILE A 108 -26.75 -39.97 -43.84
C ILE A 108 -26.51 -39.29 -45.19
N GLY A 109 -27.18 -38.16 -45.41
CA GLY A 109 -27.25 -37.46 -46.68
C GLY A 109 -28.62 -37.58 -47.39
N LYS A 110 -29.47 -38.57 -47.04
CA LYS A 110 -30.83 -38.70 -47.60
C LYS A 110 -31.62 -37.42 -47.26
N ILE A 111 -32.26 -36.83 -48.28
CA ILE A 111 -33.02 -35.59 -48.15
C ILE A 111 -34.52 -35.90 -48.07
N LEU A 112 -35.16 -35.51 -46.99
CA LEU A 112 -36.58 -35.80 -46.70
C LEU A 112 -37.40 -34.51 -46.63
N ASN A 113 -38.64 -34.54 -47.13
CA ASN A 113 -39.63 -33.50 -46.91
C ASN A 113 -40.50 -33.91 -45.71
N LEU A 114 -40.43 -33.18 -44.58
CA LEU A 114 -41.17 -33.55 -43.35
C LEU A 114 -41.87 -32.34 -42.72
N THR A 115 -42.99 -32.60 -42.05
CA THR A 115 -43.73 -31.64 -41.23
C THR A 115 -43.41 -31.84 -39.74
N ILE A 116 -43.19 -30.75 -39.02
CA ILE A 116 -42.82 -30.81 -37.59
C ILE A 116 -44.06 -31.10 -36.72
N LYS A 117 -44.17 -32.34 -36.20
CA LYS A 117 -45.30 -32.78 -35.37
C LYS A 117 -45.21 -32.34 -33.90
N ARG A 118 -44.02 -32.34 -33.28
CA ARG A 118 -43.83 -32.02 -31.84
C ARG A 118 -42.70 -31.01 -31.62
N LYS A 119 -42.69 -30.30 -30.48
CA LYS A 119 -41.66 -29.31 -30.12
C LYS A 119 -40.60 -29.93 -29.21
N GLY A 120 -39.33 -29.76 -29.57
CA GLY A 120 -38.17 -30.27 -28.83
C GLY A 120 -37.40 -29.20 -28.04
N PRO A 121 -36.40 -29.64 -27.25
CA PRO A 121 -35.57 -28.76 -26.42
C PRO A 121 -34.66 -27.86 -27.28
N LYS A 122 -34.36 -26.64 -26.78
CA LYS A 122 -33.51 -25.64 -27.47
C LYS A 122 -34.03 -25.19 -28.84
N ASN A 123 -35.35 -25.04 -28.99
CA ASN A 123 -36.01 -24.65 -30.26
C ASN A 123 -35.73 -25.62 -31.42
N SER A 124 -35.71 -26.93 -31.17
CA SER A 124 -35.87 -27.92 -32.24
C SER A 124 -37.34 -28.27 -32.46
N GLY A 125 -37.66 -28.71 -33.67
CA GLY A 125 -38.79 -29.57 -33.96
C GLY A 125 -38.43 -31.05 -33.79
N LEU A 126 -39.44 -31.86 -33.54
CA LEU A 126 -39.37 -33.32 -33.47
C LEU A 126 -40.36 -33.93 -34.46
N VAL A 127 -39.90 -34.90 -35.25
CA VAL A 127 -40.71 -35.69 -36.17
C VAL A 127 -40.55 -37.17 -35.78
N PRO A 128 -41.52 -37.81 -35.12
CA PRO A 128 -41.55 -39.27 -35.01
C PRO A 128 -41.78 -39.88 -36.39
N ILE A 129 -41.00 -40.92 -36.72
CA ILE A 129 -41.18 -41.75 -37.92
C ILE A 129 -41.93 -43.03 -37.53
N SER A 130 -41.43 -43.68 -36.48
CA SER A 130 -42.04 -44.80 -35.77
C SER A 130 -41.97 -44.54 -34.27
N ASP A 131 -42.65 -45.31 -33.44
CA ASP A 131 -42.80 -45.03 -32.00
C ASP A 131 -41.44 -44.97 -31.26
N ASN A 132 -40.47 -45.77 -31.72
CA ASN A 132 -39.13 -45.83 -31.15
C ASN A 132 -38.08 -44.98 -31.90
N PHE A 133 -38.44 -44.23 -32.95
CA PHE A 133 -37.46 -43.44 -33.74
C PHE A 133 -37.94 -42.03 -34.12
N THR A 134 -37.12 -41.02 -33.78
CA THR A 134 -37.44 -39.59 -34.00
C THR A 134 -36.35 -38.82 -34.76
N ILE A 135 -36.74 -37.90 -35.66
CA ILE A 135 -35.82 -36.91 -36.23
C ILE A 135 -35.92 -35.61 -35.44
N ILE A 136 -34.75 -35.07 -35.07
CA ILE A 136 -34.59 -33.77 -34.40
C ILE A 136 -34.11 -32.74 -35.43
N VAL A 137 -34.88 -31.68 -35.67
CA VAL A 137 -34.56 -30.60 -36.63
C VAL A 137 -34.38 -29.28 -35.86
N PRO A 138 -33.24 -28.59 -35.92
CA PRO A 138 -33.00 -27.36 -35.16
C PRO A 138 -33.67 -26.14 -35.81
N ASN A 139 -34.10 -25.18 -34.98
CA ASN A 139 -34.67 -23.89 -35.35
C ASN A 139 -36.03 -23.91 -36.09
N THR A 140 -36.81 -24.98 -35.96
CA THR A 140 -38.17 -25.10 -36.53
C THR A 140 -39.27 -25.00 -35.46
N LYS A 141 -40.50 -24.75 -35.91
CA LYS A 141 -41.73 -24.75 -35.11
C LYS A 141 -42.64 -25.92 -35.50
N VAL A 142 -43.55 -26.29 -34.61
CA VAL A 142 -44.66 -27.21 -34.93
C VAL A 142 -45.49 -26.63 -36.07
N GLY A 143 -45.80 -27.45 -37.07
CA GLY A 143 -46.49 -27.05 -38.30
C GLY A 143 -45.59 -26.53 -39.43
N ASP A 144 -44.28 -26.31 -39.21
CA ASP A 144 -43.38 -25.98 -40.33
C ASP A 144 -43.24 -27.21 -41.26
N ALA A 145 -43.42 -27.00 -42.57
CA ALA A 145 -43.05 -27.97 -43.62
C ALA A 145 -41.62 -27.67 -44.10
N VAL A 146 -40.73 -28.67 -44.04
CA VAL A 146 -39.27 -28.44 -44.16
C VAL A 146 -38.61 -29.56 -44.95
N LYS A 147 -37.77 -29.20 -45.93
CA LYS A 147 -36.87 -30.13 -46.62
C LYS A 147 -35.56 -30.21 -45.83
N ILE A 148 -35.20 -31.41 -45.35
CA ILE A 148 -34.08 -31.65 -44.44
C ILE A 148 -33.12 -32.71 -44.95
N GLU A 149 -31.84 -32.54 -44.66
CA GLU A 149 -30.73 -33.47 -44.94
C GLU A 149 -30.35 -34.20 -43.63
N ILE A 150 -30.26 -35.54 -43.63
CA ILE A 150 -29.86 -36.30 -42.43
C ILE A 150 -28.34 -36.18 -42.21
N THR A 151 -27.93 -35.69 -41.04
CA THR A 151 -26.52 -35.36 -40.74
C THR A 151 -25.82 -36.28 -39.73
N LYS A 152 -26.57 -36.95 -38.86
CA LYS A 152 -26.05 -37.87 -37.83
C LYS A 152 -27.17 -38.80 -37.37
N ILE A 153 -26.83 -40.08 -37.16
CA ILE A 153 -27.76 -41.12 -36.70
C ILE A 153 -27.30 -41.68 -35.34
N LYS A 154 -28.27 -41.97 -34.47
CA LYS A 154 -28.16 -42.67 -33.18
C LYS A 154 -29.28 -43.73 -33.10
N PRO A 155 -29.20 -44.73 -32.20
CA PRO A 155 -30.11 -45.89 -32.21
C PRO A 155 -31.62 -45.59 -32.16
N THR A 156 -32.04 -44.49 -31.51
CA THR A 156 -33.45 -44.10 -31.37
C THR A 156 -33.77 -42.70 -31.93
N TYR A 157 -32.80 -42.03 -32.57
CA TYR A 157 -33.03 -40.72 -33.20
C TYR A 157 -31.96 -40.30 -34.21
N ALA A 158 -32.34 -39.45 -35.15
CA ALA A 158 -31.45 -38.80 -36.11
C ALA A 158 -31.50 -37.27 -36.03
N PHE A 159 -30.48 -36.59 -36.55
CA PHE A 159 -30.42 -35.12 -36.65
C PHE A 159 -30.56 -34.65 -38.10
N GLY A 160 -31.62 -33.91 -38.39
CA GLY A 160 -31.85 -33.27 -39.69
C GLY A 160 -31.35 -31.83 -39.73
N LYS A 161 -30.75 -31.41 -40.85
CA LYS A 161 -30.37 -30.03 -41.15
C LYS A 161 -31.29 -29.47 -42.24
N ILE A 162 -31.77 -28.24 -42.06
CA ILE A 162 -32.66 -27.59 -43.06
C ILE A 162 -31.89 -27.31 -44.36
N VAL A 163 -32.47 -27.75 -45.48
CA VAL A 163 -32.02 -27.41 -46.86
C VAL A 163 -32.90 -26.29 -47.42
N SER A 164 -34.23 -26.40 -47.29
CA SER A 164 -35.18 -25.35 -47.68
C SER A 164 -36.49 -25.39 -46.87
N GLN A 165 -37.18 -24.25 -46.81
CA GLN A 165 -38.52 -24.10 -46.21
C GLN A 165 -39.51 -23.62 -47.26
N SER A 166 -40.58 -24.37 -47.50
CA SER A 166 -41.73 -23.92 -48.28
C SER A 166 -42.61 -23.03 -47.40
N LYS A 167 -42.76 -21.75 -47.78
CA LYS A 167 -43.62 -20.81 -47.06
C LYS A 167 -45.05 -20.90 -47.56
N ALA A 168 -45.86 -21.75 -46.92
CA ALA A 168 -47.32 -21.63 -47.01
C ALA A 168 -47.77 -20.23 -46.56
N ALA A 169 -48.75 -19.66 -47.24
CA ALA A 169 -49.04 -18.23 -47.17
C ALA A 169 -49.98 -17.82 -46.03
N LYS A 170 -49.78 -16.60 -45.52
CA LYS A 170 -50.89 -15.68 -45.17
C LYS A 170 -50.56 -14.28 -45.68
N ASN A 171 -51.54 -13.69 -46.35
CA ASN A 171 -51.44 -12.42 -47.10
C ASN A 171 -51.43 -11.21 -46.14
N SER A 172 -51.19 -9.95 -46.54
CA SER A 172 -51.22 -9.33 -47.87
C SER A 172 -50.35 -8.04 -47.94
N LEU A 173 -50.43 -7.32 -49.07
CA LEU A 173 -50.10 -5.90 -49.30
C LEU A 173 -48.62 -5.50 -49.59
N ASN A 174 -48.26 -5.79 -50.84
CA ASN A 174 -47.75 -4.83 -51.85
C ASN A 174 -46.52 -3.96 -51.51
N THR A 175 -45.39 -4.30 -52.13
CA THR A 175 -44.88 -3.58 -53.33
C THR A 175 -43.79 -4.44 -54.00
N PHE A 176 -44.08 -5.00 -55.17
CA PHE A 176 -43.09 -5.56 -56.09
C PHE A 176 -43.07 -4.70 -57.36
N GLY A 177 -41.89 -4.60 -57.98
CA GLY A 177 -41.62 -3.62 -59.04
C GLY A 177 -40.12 -3.43 -59.21
N ILE A 178 -39.41 -4.50 -59.55
CA ILE A 178 -38.00 -4.49 -59.96
C ILE A 178 -37.93 -5.28 -61.26
N SER A 179 -37.44 -4.65 -62.32
CA SER A 179 -37.27 -5.24 -63.64
C SER A 179 -36.15 -6.29 -63.65
N ASN A 180 -36.38 -7.40 -64.34
CA ASN A 180 -35.35 -8.37 -64.66
C ASN A 180 -34.53 -7.88 -65.85
N THR A 181 -33.32 -7.39 -65.62
CA THR A 181 -32.24 -7.30 -66.63
C THR A 181 -30.88 -7.55 -65.97
N ALA A 182 -29.83 -7.73 -66.77
CA ALA A 182 -28.46 -8.01 -66.33
C ALA A 182 -28.22 -9.36 -65.61
N LYS A 183 -28.74 -10.45 -66.20
CA LYS A 183 -28.13 -11.80 -66.12
C LYS A 183 -27.48 -12.15 -67.46
N SER A 184 -26.34 -11.54 -67.76
CA SER A 184 -25.44 -11.93 -68.86
C SER A 184 -24.03 -11.35 -68.64
N LYS A 185 -23.05 -11.79 -69.44
CA LYS A 185 -21.62 -11.42 -69.36
C LYS A 185 -20.91 -11.85 -68.06
N ILE A 186 -20.87 -13.17 -67.84
CA ILE A 186 -19.61 -13.78 -67.39
C ILE A 186 -18.70 -13.82 -68.62
N GLN A 187 -17.63 -13.03 -68.62
CA GLN A 187 -16.55 -13.12 -69.60
C GLN A 187 -15.29 -12.47 -69.02
N ASN A 188 -14.14 -13.09 -69.30
CA ASN A 188 -12.77 -12.60 -69.10
C ASN A 188 -12.32 -12.33 -67.65
N GLU A 189 -11.51 -13.25 -67.11
CA GLU A 189 -10.65 -13.01 -65.95
C GLU A 189 -9.50 -12.04 -66.28
N LYS A 190 -9.80 -10.75 -66.49
CA LYS A 190 -8.75 -9.72 -66.55
C LYS A 190 -8.11 -9.57 -65.17
N THR A 191 -6.82 -9.91 -65.08
CA THR A 191 -6.03 -9.86 -63.83
C THR A 191 -6.14 -8.49 -63.15
N PHE A 192 -6.82 -8.47 -62.00
CA PHE A 192 -7.31 -7.24 -61.38
C PHE A 192 -6.21 -6.47 -60.62
N LYS A 193 -5.23 -5.95 -61.37
CA LYS A 193 -4.05 -5.26 -60.81
C LYS A 193 -4.46 -3.96 -60.12
N LEU A 194 -4.08 -3.82 -58.85
CA LEU A 194 -4.40 -2.65 -58.02
C LEU A 194 -3.57 -1.45 -58.50
N THR A 195 -4.23 -0.41 -59.01
CA THR A 195 -3.55 0.76 -59.62
C THR A 195 -3.59 2.00 -58.71
N LYS A 196 -2.48 2.75 -58.68
CA LYS A 196 -2.34 4.01 -57.95
C LYS A 196 -3.42 5.02 -58.39
N ASN A 197 -3.91 5.82 -57.45
CA ASN A 197 -4.95 6.84 -57.60
C ASN A 197 -6.35 6.37 -58.07
N LYS A 198 -6.59 5.08 -58.37
CA LYS A 198 -7.96 4.58 -58.62
C LYS A 198 -8.72 4.31 -57.31
N THR A 199 -10.05 4.44 -57.38
CA THR A 199 -10.95 4.18 -56.25
C THR A 199 -11.71 2.87 -56.39
N TYR A 200 -11.82 2.10 -55.31
CA TYR A 200 -12.46 0.79 -55.27
C TYR A 200 -13.46 0.70 -54.12
N ASN A 201 -14.56 -0.03 -54.31
CA ASN A 201 -15.53 -0.32 -53.26
C ASN A 201 -15.19 -1.69 -52.65
N ILE A 202 -14.71 -1.73 -51.41
CA ILE A 202 -14.21 -2.96 -50.78
C ILE A 202 -14.91 -3.21 -49.44
N LEU A 203 -15.31 -4.46 -49.20
CA LEU A 203 -15.73 -4.94 -47.89
C LEU A 203 -14.50 -5.41 -47.11
N ILE A 204 -14.27 -4.85 -45.92
CA ILE A 204 -13.12 -5.24 -45.08
C ILE A 204 -13.46 -6.56 -44.39
N PRO A 205 -12.77 -7.67 -44.72
CA PRO A 205 -13.18 -8.99 -44.25
C PRO A 205 -13.00 -9.13 -42.73
N SER A 206 -13.86 -9.96 -42.11
CA SER A 206 -13.77 -10.32 -40.67
C SER A 206 -12.41 -10.88 -40.25
N ASN A 207 -11.67 -11.43 -41.21
CA ASN A 207 -10.42 -12.15 -41.01
C ASN A 207 -9.18 -11.26 -41.28
N ALA A 208 -9.37 -9.97 -41.58
CA ALA A 208 -8.27 -9.02 -41.79
C ALA A 208 -7.43 -8.85 -40.52
N LYS A 209 -6.10 -8.78 -40.67
CA LYS A 209 -5.19 -8.47 -39.56
C LYS A 209 -5.24 -6.95 -39.29
N SER A 210 -5.34 -6.57 -38.02
CA SER A 210 -5.31 -5.16 -37.60
C SER A 210 -3.89 -4.81 -37.15
N LEU A 211 -3.17 -3.99 -37.93
CA LEU A 211 -1.76 -3.68 -37.70
C LEU A 211 -1.60 -2.16 -37.53
N ALA A 212 -1.37 -1.72 -36.29
CA ALA A 212 -1.39 -0.31 -35.88
C ALA A 212 -2.57 0.48 -36.50
N ASN A 213 -2.28 1.44 -37.37
CA ASN A 213 -3.27 2.31 -38.05
C ASN A 213 -3.83 1.74 -39.37
N PHE A 214 -3.64 0.45 -39.67
CA PHE A 214 -4.11 -0.19 -40.92
C PHE A 214 -4.92 -1.46 -40.67
N PHE A 215 -5.86 -1.73 -41.57
CA PHE A 215 -6.38 -3.09 -41.81
C PHE A 215 -5.55 -3.72 -42.93
N VAL A 216 -5.12 -4.96 -42.74
CA VAL A 216 -4.23 -5.69 -43.64
C VAL A 216 -4.87 -7.01 -44.02
N PHE A 217 -5.13 -7.20 -45.31
CA PHE A 217 -5.69 -8.44 -45.85
C PHE A 217 -5.20 -8.64 -47.29
N LYS A 218 -5.23 -9.89 -47.77
CA LYS A 218 -4.90 -10.19 -49.17
C LYS A 218 -6.10 -9.96 -50.08
N LEU A 219 -5.84 -9.46 -51.28
CA LEU A 219 -6.75 -9.41 -52.42
C LEU A 219 -5.99 -9.92 -53.64
N ASN A 220 -6.46 -11.00 -54.26
CA ASN A 220 -5.90 -11.60 -55.48
C ASN A 220 -4.36 -11.80 -55.43
N GLY A 221 -3.84 -12.18 -54.26
CA GLY A 221 -2.40 -12.35 -54.00
C GLY A 221 -1.78 -11.21 -53.18
N ASP A 222 -2.03 -9.97 -53.60
CA ASP A 222 -1.46 -8.73 -53.06
C ASP A 222 -1.92 -8.40 -51.63
N LEU A 223 -1.03 -7.80 -50.84
CA LEU A 223 -1.35 -7.28 -49.51
C LEU A 223 -1.92 -5.85 -49.58
N LEU A 224 -3.19 -5.67 -49.23
CA LEU A 224 -3.81 -4.34 -49.15
C LEU A 224 -3.76 -3.80 -47.71
N PHE A 225 -3.15 -2.62 -47.55
CA PHE A 225 -3.06 -1.86 -46.31
C PHE A 225 -4.04 -0.67 -46.32
N VAL A 226 -5.23 -0.85 -45.75
CA VAL A 226 -6.27 0.18 -45.70
C VAL A 226 -6.14 1.01 -44.41
N LYS A 227 -5.84 2.32 -44.54
CA LYS A 227 -5.62 3.23 -43.39
C LYS A 227 -6.91 3.44 -42.59
N LYS A 228 -6.92 2.98 -41.33
CA LYS A 228 -8.03 3.12 -40.37
C LYS A 228 -8.42 4.59 -40.25
N SER A 229 -9.58 4.91 -40.78
CA SER A 229 -10.15 6.26 -40.83
C SER A 229 -11.68 6.16 -40.87
N LEU A 230 -12.37 7.28 -40.61
CA LEU A 230 -13.84 7.37 -40.60
C LEU A 230 -14.59 6.40 -39.64
N GLY A 231 -13.89 5.74 -38.70
CA GLY A 231 -14.51 4.94 -37.62
C GLY A 231 -14.91 3.50 -38.00
N ILE A 232 -14.47 3.03 -39.17
CA ILE A 232 -14.78 1.72 -39.76
C ILE A 232 -14.38 0.53 -38.88
N GLN A 233 -15.20 -0.53 -38.95
CA GLN A 233 -15.00 -1.82 -38.29
C GLN A 233 -14.89 -2.97 -39.31
N PHE A 234 -14.54 -4.17 -38.83
CA PHE A 234 -14.54 -5.37 -39.67
C PHE A 234 -15.96 -5.71 -40.13
N GLY A 235 -16.12 -6.06 -41.41
CA GLY A 235 -17.41 -6.32 -42.04
C GLY A 235 -18.11 -5.08 -42.62
N ASP A 236 -17.62 -3.86 -42.36
CA ASP A 236 -18.09 -2.67 -43.08
C ASP A 236 -17.57 -2.67 -44.52
N SER A 237 -18.34 -2.07 -45.44
CA SER A 237 -17.89 -1.77 -46.79
C SER A 237 -17.62 -0.27 -46.96
N ALA A 238 -16.59 0.06 -47.73
CA ALA A 238 -16.11 1.41 -47.89
C ALA A 238 -15.53 1.65 -49.29
N LYS A 239 -15.68 2.88 -49.79
CA LYS A 239 -14.97 3.37 -50.97
C LYS A 239 -13.59 3.86 -50.54
N ILE A 240 -12.55 3.18 -51.03
CA ILE A 240 -11.15 3.47 -50.77
C ILE A 240 -10.49 4.05 -52.02
N LEU A 241 -9.40 4.80 -51.83
CA LEU A 241 -8.49 5.34 -52.85
C LEU A 241 -7.12 4.70 -52.64
N ILE A 242 -6.53 4.12 -53.68
CA ILE A 242 -5.16 3.59 -53.59
C ILE A 242 -4.18 4.76 -53.70
N VAL A 243 -3.34 4.95 -52.68
CA VAL A 243 -2.39 6.08 -52.58
C VAL A 243 -0.99 5.67 -53.06
N ARG A 244 -0.59 4.41 -52.82
CA ARG A 244 0.70 3.88 -53.26
C ARG A 244 0.57 2.40 -53.59
N THR A 245 1.29 1.96 -54.62
CA THR A 245 1.41 0.57 -55.06
C THR A 245 2.89 0.18 -55.09
N ARG A 246 3.18 -1.08 -54.78
CA ARG A 246 4.43 -1.80 -55.01
C ARG A 246 4.07 -3.23 -55.44
N GLU A 247 5.02 -3.95 -56.01
CA GLU A 247 4.83 -5.25 -56.68
C GLU A 247 3.96 -6.29 -55.95
N LYS A 248 3.98 -6.31 -54.61
CA LYS A 248 3.29 -7.32 -53.78
C LYS A 248 2.38 -6.68 -52.71
N PHE A 249 2.23 -5.35 -52.70
CA PHE A 249 1.36 -4.65 -51.76
C PHE A 249 0.89 -3.26 -52.20
N ALA A 250 -0.31 -2.87 -51.76
CA ALA A 250 -0.90 -1.56 -52.00
C ALA A 250 -1.33 -0.88 -50.69
N ILE A 251 -1.21 0.45 -50.61
CA ILE A 251 -1.64 1.27 -49.48
C ILE A 251 -2.84 2.12 -49.92
N ALA A 252 -3.94 2.07 -49.17
CA ALA A 252 -5.16 2.80 -49.49
C ALA A 252 -5.64 3.70 -48.35
N LYS A 253 -6.17 4.87 -48.72
CA LYS A 253 -6.88 5.83 -47.85
C LYS A 253 -8.38 5.64 -48.05
N ILE A 254 -9.17 5.74 -46.98
CA ILE A 254 -10.63 5.62 -47.10
C ILE A 254 -11.21 6.99 -47.46
N LEU A 255 -12.08 7.03 -48.48
CA LEU A 255 -12.80 8.25 -48.87
C LEU A 255 -14.18 8.34 -48.23
N LYS A 256 -14.94 7.24 -48.26
CA LYS A 256 -16.35 7.23 -47.83
C LYS A 256 -16.74 5.85 -47.29
N LEU A 257 -17.45 5.81 -46.16
CA LEU A 257 -18.24 4.65 -45.77
C LEU A 257 -19.30 4.40 -46.84
N ASN A 258 -19.48 3.16 -47.30
CA ASN A 258 -20.63 2.86 -48.15
C ASN A 258 -21.92 3.09 -47.36
N PRO A 259 -22.99 3.59 -47.99
CA PRO A 259 -24.22 3.89 -47.28
C PRO A 259 -24.80 2.61 -46.68
N ILE A 260 -25.18 2.70 -45.40
CA ILE A 260 -26.05 1.72 -44.73
C ILE A 260 -27.19 1.35 -45.68
N SER A 261 -27.45 0.05 -45.90
CA SER A 261 -28.52 -0.41 -46.79
C SER A 261 -29.86 0.21 -46.39
N ASN A 262 -30.73 0.51 -47.36
CA ASN A 262 -31.96 1.27 -47.09
C ASN A 262 -32.81 0.59 -46.00
N PHE A 263 -33.02 -0.73 -46.09
CA PHE A 263 -33.62 -1.55 -45.03
C PHE A 263 -33.02 -1.32 -43.63
N LYS A 264 -31.69 -1.20 -43.51
CA LYS A 264 -31.00 -0.95 -42.22
C LYS A 264 -31.13 0.52 -41.78
N LYS A 265 -31.26 1.49 -42.70
CA LYS A 265 -31.66 2.87 -42.36
C LYS A 265 -33.09 2.89 -41.81
N ASP A 266 -34.02 2.23 -42.49
CA ASP A 266 -35.44 2.20 -42.14
C ASP A 266 -35.67 1.46 -40.81
N LEU A 267 -34.90 0.40 -40.55
CA LEU A 267 -34.88 -0.29 -39.25
C LEU A 267 -34.37 0.63 -38.12
N ILE A 268 -33.35 1.46 -38.36
CA ILE A 268 -32.91 2.48 -37.39
C ILE A 268 -34.03 3.50 -37.15
N VAL A 269 -34.64 4.05 -38.19
CA VAL A 269 -35.74 5.02 -38.08
C VAL A 269 -36.95 4.43 -37.36
N LYS A 270 -37.32 3.18 -37.66
CA LYS A 270 -38.40 2.45 -36.97
C LYS A 270 -38.09 2.25 -35.49
N ASN A 271 -36.84 1.94 -35.14
CA ASN A 271 -36.39 1.82 -33.74
C ASN A 271 -36.28 3.16 -33.00
N GLU A 272 -35.94 4.26 -33.69
CA GLU A 272 -36.01 5.63 -33.14
C GLU A 272 -37.47 5.99 -32.81
N ILE A 273 -38.37 5.86 -33.80
CA ILE A 273 -39.80 6.16 -33.65
C ILE A 273 -40.45 5.29 -32.57
N LYS A 274 -40.12 3.99 -32.48
CA LYS A 274 -40.63 3.11 -31.42
C LYS A 274 -40.32 3.69 -30.03
N LYS A 275 -39.08 4.14 -29.80
CA LYS A 275 -38.66 4.77 -28.53
C LYS A 275 -39.37 6.12 -28.29
N MET A 276 -39.68 6.87 -29.34
CA MET A 276 -40.44 8.13 -29.23
C MET A 276 -41.92 7.86 -28.90
N ILE A 277 -42.49 6.74 -29.34
CA ILE A 277 -43.82 6.27 -28.93
C ILE A 277 -43.78 5.82 -27.45
N GLU A 278 -42.81 4.97 -27.09
CA GLU A 278 -42.59 4.47 -25.71
C GLU A 278 -42.38 5.61 -24.68
N SER A 279 -41.73 6.71 -25.07
CA SER A 279 -41.55 7.90 -24.22
C SER A 279 -42.70 8.92 -24.26
N GLY A 280 -43.79 8.64 -24.99
CA GLY A 280 -44.99 9.47 -24.99
C GLY A 280 -44.89 10.81 -25.73
N ILE A 281 -43.86 11.00 -26.57
CA ILE A 281 -43.61 12.24 -27.35
C ILE A 281 -44.77 12.58 -28.31
N HIS A 282 -45.54 11.57 -28.72
CA HIS A 282 -46.57 11.67 -29.76
C HIS A 282 -47.92 12.23 -29.29
N TYR A 283 -48.17 12.29 -27.98
CA TYR A 283 -49.40 12.94 -27.47
C TYR A 283 -49.26 14.45 -27.57
N GLY A 284 -50.34 15.14 -27.94
CA GLY A 284 -50.47 16.57 -27.69
C GLY A 284 -51.68 16.90 -26.81
N GLU A 285 -51.89 18.19 -26.61
CA GLU A 285 -53.04 18.77 -25.90
C GLU A 285 -54.38 18.55 -26.66
N ARG A 286 -55.49 18.79 -25.94
CA ARG A 286 -56.87 18.87 -26.44
C ARG A 286 -57.00 19.81 -27.65
N ALA A 287 -57.81 19.40 -28.63
CA ALA A 287 -58.00 20.13 -29.88
C ALA A 287 -58.41 21.61 -29.70
N ILE A 288 -59.27 21.89 -28.73
CA ILE A 288 -59.79 23.23 -28.39
C ILE A 288 -58.67 24.22 -28.07
N ARG A 289 -57.53 23.75 -27.53
CA ARG A 289 -56.37 24.58 -27.16
C ARG A 289 -55.28 24.59 -28.24
N CYS A 290 -55.52 24.03 -29.42
CA CYS A 290 -54.50 23.91 -30.46
C CYS A 290 -54.22 25.25 -31.15
N ASN A 291 -52.95 25.61 -31.29
CA ASN A 291 -52.54 26.76 -32.09
C ASN A 291 -52.58 26.41 -33.58
N ALA A 292 -53.23 27.23 -34.41
CA ALA A 292 -53.36 27.00 -35.85
C ALA A 292 -52.00 26.75 -36.56
N ASN A 293 -50.93 27.43 -36.12
CA ASN A 293 -49.59 27.27 -36.70
C ASN A 293 -49.00 25.85 -36.48
N MET A 294 -49.50 25.08 -35.51
CA MET A 294 -49.08 23.69 -35.26
C MET A 294 -49.68 22.66 -36.23
N ARG A 295 -50.64 23.05 -37.10
CA ARG A 295 -51.21 22.18 -38.15
C ARG A 295 -50.15 21.48 -39.00
N SER A 296 -49.01 22.13 -39.22
CA SER A 296 -47.87 21.59 -39.97
C SER A 296 -47.13 20.44 -39.25
N PHE A 297 -47.16 20.39 -37.92
CA PHE A 297 -46.46 19.40 -37.09
C PHE A 297 -47.36 18.28 -36.54
N ILE A 298 -48.68 18.42 -36.69
CA ILE A 298 -49.67 17.40 -36.31
C ILE A 298 -49.72 16.27 -37.37
N TRP A 299 -50.09 15.07 -36.94
CA TRP A 299 -50.33 13.93 -37.84
C TRP A 299 -51.68 14.09 -38.55
N LEU A 300 -51.71 13.98 -39.88
CA LEU A 300 -52.92 14.11 -40.69
C LEU A 300 -53.45 12.74 -41.13
N ARG A 301 -54.78 12.61 -41.28
CA ARG A 301 -55.43 11.40 -41.79
C ARG A 301 -55.09 11.18 -43.27
N LYS A 302 -54.56 10.00 -43.61
CA LYS A 302 -54.15 9.64 -44.99
C LYS A 302 -55.22 8.90 -45.81
N LYS A 303 -56.28 8.36 -45.19
CA LYS A 303 -57.33 7.55 -45.84
C LYS A 303 -58.74 7.89 -45.29
N GLY A 304 -59.75 7.61 -46.10
CA GLY A 304 -61.18 7.83 -45.81
C GLY A 304 -61.66 9.26 -46.05
N ARG A 305 -62.98 9.50 -45.99
CA ARG A 305 -63.66 10.80 -46.27
C ARG A 305 -62.97 12.00 -45.60
N ASN A 306 -62.53 11.85 -44.35
CA ASN A 306 -61.77 12.88 -43.61
C ASN A 306 -60.25 12.90 -43.94
N LYS A 307 -59.85 12.84 -45.22
CA LYS A 307 -58.45 12.96 -45.67
C LYS A 307 -57.91 14.36 -45.34
N ASN A 308 -56.61 14.47 -45.07
CA ASN A 308 -55.90 15.71 -44.72
C ASN A 308 -56.38 16.47 -43.44
N ARG A 309 -57.49 16.08 -42.80
CA ARG A 309 -57.86 16.59 -41.47
C ARG A 309 -56.89 16.09 -40.38
N PRO A 310 -56.65 16.87 -39.31
CA PRO A 310 -55.86 16.43 -38.17
C PRO A 310 -56.34 15.10 -37.57
N PHE A 311 -55.42 14.23 -37.18
CA PHE A 311 -55.74 13.01 -36.46
C PHE A 311 -55.94 13.31 -34.97
N LEU A 312 -57.09 12.88 -34.46
CA LEU A 312 -57.50 13.03 -33.07
C LEU A 312 -57.60 11.65 -32.41
N LYS A 313 -57.16 11.55 -31.16
CA LYS A 313 -57.32 10.36 -30.30
C LYS A 313 -57.81 10.81 -28.93
N ARG A 314 -59.03 10.43 -28.54
CA ARG A 314 -59.70 10.88 -27.30
C ARG A 314 -59.67 12.42 -27.14
N GLY A 315 -60.09 13.15 -28.18
CA GLY A 315 -60.15 14.63 -28.20
C GLY A 315 -58.81 15.37 -28.25
N ARG A 316 -57.67 14.66 -28.24
CA ARG A 316 -56.32 15.24 -28.31
C ARG A 316 -55.69 15.05 -29.68
N HIS A 317 -54.84 16.00 -30.10
CA HIS A 317 -54.03 15.84 -31.30
C HIS A 317 -52.89 14.83 -31.10
N VAL A 318 -52.41 14.27 -32.21
CA VAL A 318 -51.22 13.41 -32.24
C VAL A 318 -50.11 14.10 -33.02
N ILE A 319 -48.94 14.25 -32.41
CA ILE A 319 -47.78 14.91 -33.00
C ILE A 319 -47.09 14.00 -34.01
N ASN A 320 -46.69 14.55 -35.15
CA ASN A 320 -46.05 13.82 -36.23
C ASN A 320 -44.58 13.50 -35.91
N LEU A 321 -44.35 12.33 -35.30
CA LEU A 321 -43.02 11.86 -34.89
C LEU A 321 -41.97 11.86 -36.03
N LEU A 322 -42.36 11.70 -37.30
CA LEU A 322 -41.43 11.81 -38.43
C LEU A 322 -40.88 13.24 -38.55
N LYS A 323 -41.75 14.24 -38.39
CA LYS A 323 -41.35 15.66 -38.35
C LYS A 323 -40.60 15.99 -37.07
N THR A 324 -41.02 15.48 -35.90
CA THR A 324 -40.27 15.61 -34.64
C THR A 324 -38.85 15.09 -34.77
N ARG A 325 -38.64 13.90 -35.37
CA ARG A 325 -37.32 13.30 -35.57
C ARG A 325 -36.42 14.12 -36.49
N LEU A 326 -36.97 14.72 -37.54
CA LEU A 326 -36.24 15.66 -38.42
C LEU A 326 -35.88 16.95 -37.69
N CYS A 327 -36.81 17.51 -36.91
CA CYS A 327 -36.59 18.69 -36.08
C CYS A 327 -35.50 18.44 -35.02
N LEU A 328 -35.60 17.35 -34.26
CA LEU A 328 -34.59 16.91 -33.29
C LEU A 328 -33.22 16.76 -33.94
N LYS A 329 -33.12 16.14 -35.13
CA LYS A 329 -31.84 16.01 -35.84
C LYS A 329 -31.25 17.37 -36.21
N LYS A 330 -32.04 18.30 -36.77
CA LYS A 330 -31.59 19.66 -37.08
C LYS A 330 -31.14 20.38 -35.80
N ALA A 331 -31.95 20.31 -34.75
CA ALA A 331 -31.68 20.93 -33.46
C ALA A 331 -30.38 20.41 -32.83
N PHE A 332 -30.20 19.09 -32.68
CA PHE A 332 -29.00 18.52 -32.06
C PHE A 332 -27.71 18.84 -32.82
N ILE A 333 -27.75 18.96 -34.16
CA ILE A 333 -26.58 19.37 -34.95
C ILE A 333 -26.19 20.82 -34.63
N GLN A 334 -27.15 21.75 -34.62
CA GLN A 334 -26.88 23.16 -34.33
C GLN A 334 -26.50 23.38 -32.86
N LEU A 335 -27.16 22.69 -31.93
CA LEU A 335 -26.87 22.72 -30.50
C LEU A 335 -25.46 22.17 -30.21
N ALA A 336 -25.04 21.10 -30.92
CA ALA A 336 -23.66 20.62 -30.89
C ALA A 336 -22.65 21.62 -31.51
N LYS A 337 -23.01 22.35 -32.57
CA LYS A 337 -22.18 23.42 -33.14
C LYS A 337 -21.93 24.53 -32.10
N TYR A 338 -22.98 25.02 -31.44
CA TYR A 338 -22.86 26.02 -30.37
C TYR A 338 -22.02 25.51 -29.17
N ALA A 339 -22.22 24.26 -28.75
CA ALA A 339 -21.42 23.64 -27.68
C ALA A 339 -19.93 23.42 -28.06
N TYR A 340 -19.63 23.25 -29.34
CA TYR A 340 -18.25 23.19 -29.86
C TYR A 340 -17.60 24.57 -29.92
N LEU A 341 -18.34 25.59 -30.40
CA LEU A 341 -17.96 27.01 -30.34
C LEU A 341 -17.76 27.51 -28.90
N GLY A 342 -18.35 26.82 -27.92
CA GLY A 342 -18.14 27.06 -26.49
C GLY A 342 -19.11 28.07 -25.89
N GLN A 343 -20.21 28.36 -26.59
CA GLN A 343 -21.32 29.14 -26.06
C GLN A 343 -21.94 28.42 -24.85
N THR A 344 -22.48 29.22 -23.93
CA THR A 344 -23.14 28.76 -22.72
C THR A 344 -24.64 28.61 -22.97
N PHE A 345 -25.28 27.68 -22.25
CA PHE A 345 -26.69 27.36 -22.43
C PHE A 345 -27.52 27.83 -21.23
N LEU A 346 -28.77 28.26 -21.48
CA LEU A 346 -29.74 28.60 -20.45
C LEU A 346 -30.98 27.70 -20.59
N PHE A 347 -31.13 26.73 -19.69
CA PHE A 347 -32.31 25.86 -19.67
C PHE A 347 -33.45 26.50 -18.87
N VAL A 348 -34.62 26.68 -19.48
CA VAL A 348 -35.79 27.34 -18.88
C VAL A 348 -36.99 26.41 -18.93
N GLY A 349 -37.70 26.29 -17.82
CA GLY A 349 -38.97 25.56 -17.76
C GLY A 349 -39.39 25.23 -16.34
N THR A 350 -40.48 25.87 -15.93
CA THR A 350 -41.02 25.84 -14.56
C THR A 350 -42.20 24.88 -14.40
N LYS A 351 -42.73 24.35 -15.52
CA LYS A 351 -43.65 23.20 -15.55
C LYS A 351 -43.19 22.11 -14.56
N LYS A 352 -44.07 21.69 -13.64
CA LYS A 352 -43.84 20.61 -12.64
C LYS A 352 -43.09 19.37 -13.20
N PRO A 353 -43.44 18.79 -14.37
CA PRO A 353 -42.70 17.66 -14.95
C PRO A 353 -41.28 18.02 -15.42
N ALA A 354 -41.06 19.25 -15.91
CA ALA A 354 -39.80 19.71 -16.48
C ALA A 354 -38.79 20.17 -15.42
N ALA A 355 -39.25 20.88 -14.38
CA ALA A 355 -38.42 21.63 -13.43
C ALA A 355 -37.26 20.81 -12.80
N SER A 356 -37.53 19.57 -12.40
CA SER A 356 -36.52 18.67 -11.82
C SER A 356 -35.51 18.11 -12.84
N LEU A 357 -35.93 17.98 -14.11
CA LEU A 357 -35.09 17.48 -15.20
C LEU A 357 -34.18 18.58 -15.74
N ILE A 358 -34.69 19.81 -15.83
CA ILE A 358 -33.96 20.99 -16.30
C ILE A 358 -32.76 21.32 -15.41
N ALA A 359 -32.96 21.44 -14.09
CA ALA A 359 -31.86 21.64 -13.15
C ALA A 359 -30.81 20.52 -13.23
N ARG A 360 -31.27 19.26 -13.31
CA ARG A 360 -30.39 18.08 -13.43
C ARG A 360 -29.58 18.09 -14.73
N THR A 361 -30.18 18.47 -15.86
CA THR A 361 -29.53 18.40 -17.17
C THR A 361 -28.55 19.57 -17.39
N ALA A 362 -28.89 20.77 -16.92
CA ALA A 362 -27.97 21.90 -16.88
C ALA A 362 -26.72 21.58 -16.05
N VAL A 363 -26.89 21.13 -14.79
CA VAL A 363 -25.77 20.74 -13.90
C VAL A 363 -24.89 19.64 -14.51
N LEU A 364 -25.49 18.62 -15.14
CA LEU A 364 -24.73 17.55 -15.80
C LEU A 364 -23.97 18.00 -17.06
N SER A 365 -24.32 19.16 -17.63
CA SER A 365 -23.67 19.71 -18.83
C SER A 365 -22.43 20.57 -18.53
N GLN A 366 -22.18 20.95 -17.27
CA GLN A 366 -21.05 21.78 -16.81
C GLN A 366 -20.96 23.23 -17.33
N THR A 367 -21.54 23.57 -18.48
CA THR A 367 -21.47 24.92 -19.09
C THR A 367 -22.86 25.49 -19.39
N ALA A 368 -23.80 25.22 -18.49
CA ALA A 368 -25.17 25.69 -18.61
C ALA A 368 -25.76 26.12 -17.28
N PHE A 369 -26.62 27.13 -17.38
CA PHE A 369 -27.40 27.74 -16.32
C PHE A 369 -28.85 27.27 -16.43
N PHE A 370 -29.65 27.48 -15.38
CA PHE A 370 -31.06 27.10 -15.42
C PHE A 370 -31.99 27.99 -14.60
N VAL A 371 -33.24 28.08 -15.06
CA VAL A 371 -34.39 28.62 -14.32
C VAL A 371 -35.50 27.57 -14.35
N ASN A 372 -35.89 27.06 -13.18
CA ASN A 372 -36.79 25.92 -13.05
C ASN A 372 -37.93 26.12 -12.03
N SER A 373 -38.14 27.34 -11.55
CA SER A 373 -39.02 27.65 -10.41
C SER A 373 -40.04 28.76 -10.70
N ARG A 374 -39.59 29.92 -11.18
CA ARG A 374 -40.38 30.99 -11.82
C ARG A 374 -39.43 31.86 -12.64
N TRP A 375 -39.77 32.18 -13.89
CA TRP A 375 -39.11 33.27 -14.60
C TRP A 375 -39.58 34.61 -14.01
N LEU A 376 -38.65 35.43 -13.54
CA LEU A 376 -38.94 36.80 -13.09
C LEU A 376 -38.76 37.75 -14.28
N GLY A 377 -39.74 38.60 -14.55
CA GLY A 377 -39.65 39.57 -15.65
C GLY A 377 -38.44 40.49 -15.47
N GLY A 378 -37.64 40.64 -16.52
CA GLY A 378 -36.38 41.36 -16.49
C GLY A 378 -35.17 40.51 -16.07
N MET A 379 -35.29 39.18 -16.03
CA MET A 379 -34.22 38.26 -15.64
C MET A 379 -32.96 38.38 -16.51
N LEU A 380 -33.10 38.79 -17.77
CA LEU A 380 -31.99 39.08 -18.68
C LEU A 380 -31.92 40.56 -19.05
N THR A 381 -33.05 41.25 -19.24
CA THR A 381 -33.04 42.66 -19.67
C THR A 381 -32.62 43.63 -18.54
N ASN A 382 -33.05 43.40 -17.29
CA ASN A 382 -32.68 44.21 -16.12
C ASN A 382 -31.48 43.61 -15.36
N TRP A 383 -30.43 43.22 -16.09
CA TRP A 383 -29.30 42.48 -15.53
C TRP A 383 -28.61 43.20 -14.34
N LYS A 384 -28.55 44.54 -14.33
CA LYS A 384 -27.96 45.33 -13.23
C LYS A 384 -28.67 45.08 -11.89
N THR A 385 -29.99 44.89 -11.90
CA THR A 385 -30.79 44.60 -10.69
C THR A 385 -30.72 43.12 -10.31
N ILE A 386 -30.72 42.23 -11.30
CA ILE A 386 -30.56 40.78 -11.09
C ILE A 386 -29.18 40.46 -10.49
N LEU A 387 -28.11 41.15 -10.91
CA LEU A 387 -26.78 41.06 -10.30
C LEU A 387 -26.77 41.43 -8.81
N LYS A 388 -27.48 42.50 -8.40
CA LYS A 388 -27.63 42.88 -6.97
C LYS A 388 -28.35 41.80 -6.16
N SER A 389 -29.28 41.06 -6.77
CA SER A 389 -29.96 39.93 -6.12
C SER A 389 -29.09 38.66 -6.07
N ILE A 390 -28.27 38.42 -7.10
CA ILE A 390 -27.31 37.30 -7.14
C ILE A 390 -26.18 37.50 -6.12
N SER A 391 -25.66 38.73 -5.95
CA SER A 391 -24.57 38.99 -4.99
C SER A 391 -24.98 38.68 -3.55
N GLN A 392 -26.21 38.99 -3.15
CA GLN A 392 -26.76 38.69 -1.81
C GLN A 392 -26.79 37.19 -1.48
N ILE A 393 -27.05 36.31 -2.47
CA ILE A 393 -27.16 34.85 -2.25
C ILE A 393 -25.86 34.07 -2.56
N ARG A 394 -24.95 34.66 -3.35
CA ARG A 394 -23.65 34.09 -3.73
C ARG A 394 -22.76 33.60 -2.56
N PRO A 395 -22.61 34.28 -1.39
CA PRO A 395 -21.78 33.76 -0.31
C PRO A 395 -22.35 32.48 0.31
N ILE A 396 -23.67 32.44 0.54
CA ILE A 396 -24.36 31.27 1.10
C ILE A 396 -24.25 30.07 0.16
N LEU A 397 -24.40 30.28 -1.15
CA LEU A 397 -24.22 29.21 -2.15
C LEU A 397 -22.78 28.68 -2.19
N LYS A 398 -21.76 29.52 -1.92
CA LYS A 398 -20.35 29.09 -1.81
C LYS A 398 -20.14 28.19 -0.59
N GLU A 399 -20.75 28.52 0.54
CA GLU A 399 -20.74 27.68 1.76
C GLU A 399 -21.50 26.37 1.55
N LYS A 400 -22.70 26.44 0.95
CA LYS A 400 -23.51 25.29 0.57
C LYS A 400 -22.74 24.31 -0.32
N GLN A 401 -21.98 24.84 -1.29
CA GLN A 401 -21.08 24.05 -2.14
C GLN A 401 -19.93 23.41 -1.35
N LYS A 402 -19.29 24.11 -0.40
CA LYS A 402 -18.27 23.52 0.51
C LYS A 402 -18.86 22.36 1.32
N VAL A 403 -20.02 22.53 1.94
CA VAL A 403 -20.67 21.48 2.74
C VAL A 403 -21.03 20.27 1.88
N ILE A 404 -21.62 20.47 0.69
CA ILE A 404 -21.92 19.40 -0.27
C ILE A 404 -20.64 18.68 -0.73
N HIS A 405 -19.57 19.41 -1.03
CA HIS A 405 -18.27 18.82 -1.40
C HIS A 405 -17.75 17.90 -0.30
N ASN A 406 -17.66 18.41 0.94
CA ASN A 406 -17.14 17.66 2.08
C ASN A 406 -17.97 16.42 2.40
N LEU A 407 -19.30 16.47 2.19
CA LEU A 407 -20.19 15.31 2.34
C LEU A 407 -19.99 14.27 1.21
N LEU A 408 -19.80 14.70 -0.03
CA LEU A 408 -19.51 13.81 -1.16
C LEU A 408 -18.13 13.14 -1.01
N GLU A 409 -17.12 13.90 -0.57
CA GLU A 409 -15.77 13.40 -0.30
C GLU A 409 -15.76 12.38 0.85
N LYS A 410 -16.45 12.67 1.97
CA LYS A 410 -16.67 11.69 3.07
C LYS A 410 -17.35 10.42 2.54
N ARG A 411 -18.43 10.53 1.76
CA ARG A 411 -19.11 9.39 1.12
C ARG A 411 -18.16 8.58 0.21
N GLN A 412 -17.29 9.24 -0.56
CA GLN A 412 -16.31 8.57 -1.42
C GLN A 412 -15.24 7.83 -0.60
N LYS A 413 -14.64 8.47 0.42
CA LYS A 413 -13.64 7.84 1.30
C LYS A 413 -14.20 6.58 2.00
N ILE A 414 -15.46 6.60 2.45
CA ILE A 414 -16.11 5.40 3.03
C ILE A 414 -16.32 4.31 1.98
N LYS A 415 -16.80 4.66 0.78
CA LYS A 415 -16.99 3.74 -0.35
C LYS A 415 -15.69 3.03 -0.74
N GLU A 416 -14.57 3.77 -0.80
CA GLU A 416 -13.24 3.23 -1.09
C GLU A 416 -12.72 2.31 0.04
N ARG A 417 -12.88 2.71 1.31
CA ARG A 417 -12.59 1.84 2.47
C ARG A 417 -13.36 0.52 2.40
N LEU A 418 -14.63 0.54 1.99
CA LEU A 418 -15.43 -0.68 1.80
C LEU A 418 -14.92 -1.56 0.65
N PHE A 419 -14.56 -0.98 -0.51
CA PHE A 419 -13.94 -1.75 -1.60
C PHE A 419 -12.63 -2.41 -1.16
N ASN A 420 -11.78 -1.69 -0.41
CA ASN A 420 -10.53 -2.23 0.10
C ASN A 420 -10.77 -3.36 1.11
N LYS A 421 -11.73 -3.22 2.03
CA LYS A 421 -12.13 -4.29 2.98
C LYS A 421 -12.66 -5.53 2.25
N VAL A 422 -13.54 -5.37 1.26
CA VAL A 422 -14.06 -6.49 0.43
C VAL A 422 -12.95 -7.18 -0.38
N ASN A 423 -12.04 -6.41 -1.00
CA ASN A 423 -10.89 -6.96 -1.73
C ASN A 423 -9.94 -7.72 -0.81
N MET A 424 -9.68 -7.22 0.41
CA MET A 424 -8.83 -7.90 1.39
C MET A 424 -9.45 -9.19 1.93
N LEU A 425 -10.75 -9.19 2.25
CA LEU A 425 -11.47 -10.40 2.64
C LEU A 425 -11.45 -11.46 1.54
N ARG A 426 -11.63 -11.06 0.27
CA ARG A 426 -11.48 -11.94 -0.90
C ARG A 426 -10.07 -12.52 -1.02
N LYS A 427 -9.02 -11.71 -0.85
CA LYS A 427 -7.62 -12.16 -0.84
C LYS A 427 -7.36 -13.17 0.29
N LYS A 428 -7.83 -12.91 1.51
CA LYS A 428 -7.71 -13.81 2.68
C LYS A 428 -8.47 -15.13 2.45
N SER A 429 -9.74 -15.08 2.05
CA SER A 429 -10.57 -16.24 1.71
C SER A 429 -9.89 -17.17 0.69
N ARG A 430 -9.35 -16.61 -0.40
CA ARG A 430 -8.62 -17.39 -1.42
C ARG A 430 -7.36 -18.06 -0.84
N LYS A 431 -6.58 -17.38 0.01
CA LYS A 431 -5.40 -17.98 0.67
C LYS A 431 -5.80 -19.11 1.63
N LEU A 432 -6.88 -18.94 2.41
CA LEU A 432 -7.39 -19.96 3.32
C LEU A 432 -7.84 -21.23 2.57
N MET A 433 -8.57 -21.10 1.46
CA MET A 433 -8.92 -22.25 0.62
C MET A 433 -7.70 -23.00 0.08
N ILE A 434 -6.66 -22.29 -0.39
CA ILE A 434 -5.46 -22.91 -0.95
C ILE A 434 -4.71 -23.68 0.13
N LYS A 435 -4.59 -23.12 1.35
CA LYS A 435 -4.05 -23.84 2.51
C LYS A 435 -4.91 -25.06 2.87
N GLY A 436 -6.24 -24.90 2.96
CA GLY A 436 -7.14 -25.98 3.33
C GLY A 436 -7.15 -27.15 2.35
N LYS A 437 -7.06 -26.88 1.04
CA LYS A 437 -6.91 -27.94 0.03
C LYS A 437 -5.58 -28.70 0.17
N LYS A 438 -4.47 -28.02 0.48
CA LYS A 438 -3.20 -28.69 0.79
C LYS A 438 -3.30 -29.53 2.06
N LEU A 439 -3.91 -29.01 3.13
CA LEU A 439 -4.09 -29.71 4.39
C LEU A 439 -4.96 -30.98 4.22
N ILE A 440 -6.06 -30.90 3.47
CA ILE A 440 -6.88 -32.08 3.13
C ILE A 440 -6.05 -33.09 2.32
N GLN A 441 -5.26 -32.64 1.34
CA GLN A 441 -4.39 -33.54 0.57
C GLN A 441 -3.34 -34.24 1.45
N GLN A 442 -2.78 -33.56 2.46
CA GLN A 442 -1.85 -34.16 3.42
C GLN A 442 -2.55 -35.17 4.34
N LEU A 443 -3.76 -34.87 4.82
CA LEU A 443 -4.56 -35.80 5.63
C LEU A 443 -5.06 -37.02 4.85
N GLN A 444 -5.21 -36.90 3.52
CA GLN A 444 -5.46 -38.02 2.61
C GLN A 444 -4.22 -38.90 2.36
N GLN A 445 -3.03 -38.45 2.75
CA GLN A 445 -1.78 -39.22 2.64
C GLN A 445 -1.34 -39.80 3.99
N ASN A 446 -1.63 -39.11 5.10
CA ASN A 446 -1.44 -39.61 6.46
C ASN A 446 -2.59 -39.09 7.35
N PRO A 447 -3.49 -39.97 7.85
CA PRO A 447 -4.59 -39.56 8.73
C PRO A 447 -4.13 -39.15 10.14
N ASN A 448 -3.04 -39.74 10.63
CA ASN A 448 -2.48 -39.55 11.97
C ASN A 448 -1.54 -38.34 12.09
N TYR A 449 -1.26 -37.63 10.99
CA TYR A 449 -0.39 -36.45 10.88
C TYR A 449 -0.48 -35.45 12.06
N PHE A 450 -1.67 -35.18 12.60
CA PHE A 450 -1.81 -34.25 13.73
C PHE A 450 -1.33 -34.84 15.07
N ILE A 451 -1.48 -36.15 15.27
CA ILE A 451 -1.11 -36.85 16.51
C ILE A 451 0.41 -36.98 16.55
N GLU A 452 1.01 -37.58 15.51
CA GLU A 452 2.46 -37.76 15.35
C GLU A 452 3.22 -36.43 15.50
N LYS A 453 2.79 -35.40 14.76
CA LYS A 453 3.43 -34.07 14.77
C LYS A 453 3.24 -33.35 16.10
N SER A 454 2.16 -33.64 16.85
CA SER A 454 1.97 -33.12 18.20
C SER A 454 2.94 -33.80 19.18
N GLN A 455 3.02 -35.14 19.16
CA GLN A 455 3.93 -35.94 19.98
C GLN A 455 5.40 -35.54 19.75
N GLN A 456 5.82 -35.39 18.49
CA GLN A 456 7.16 -34.90 18.12
C GLN A 456 7.48 -33.53 18.73
N LEU A 457 6.55 -32.57 18.59
CA LEU A 457 6.74 -31.22 19.15
C LEU A 457 6.73 -31.20 20.68
N MET A 458 5.96 -32.10 21.33
CA MET A 458 5.94 -32.24 22.79
C MET A 458 7.21 -32.93 23.32
N LYS A 459 7.77 -33.92 22.62
CA LYS A 459 9.08 -34.52 22.96
C LYS A 459 10.18 -33.46 22.88
N LEU A 460 10.21 -32.65 21.81
CA LEU A 460 11.15 -31.53 21.69
C LEU A 460 10.94 -30.46 22.77
N LYS A 461 9.69 -30.14 23.16
CA LYS A 461 9.42 -29.21 24.27
C LYS A 461 9.99 -29.72 25.59
N ARG A 462 9.82 -31.02 25.91
CA ARG A 462 10.38 -31.63 27.13
C ARG A 462 11.91 -31.54 27.16
N LEU A 463 12.57 -31.86 26.04
CA LEU A 463 14.04 -31.78 25.93
C LEU A 463 14.58 -30.36 26.17
N PHE A 464 13.99 -29.34 25.53
CA PHE A 464 14.41 -27.95 25.76
C PHE A 464 14.14 -27.46 27.18
N LEU A 465 13.06 -27.92 27.84
CA LEU A 465 12.81 -27.56 29.24
C LEU A 465 13.89 -28.11 30.18
N ILE A 466 14.28 -29.38 30.01
CA ILE A 466 15.37 -30.00 30.78
C ILE A 466 16.68 -29.24 30.53
N GLN A 467 17.05 -29.00 29.27
CA GLN A 467 18.26 -28.24 28.94
C GLN A 467 18.26 -26.81 29.49
N SER A 468 17.08 -26.17 29.61
CA SER A 468 16.98 -24.83 30.22
C SER A 468 17.12 -24.85 31.74
N LYS A 469 16.65 -25.91 32.43
CA LYS A 469 16.81 -26.07 33.89
C LYS A 469 18.28 -26.20 34.25
N ASN A 470 19.01 -27.08 33.57
CA ASN A 470 20.43 -27.32 33.82
C ASN A 470 21.29 -26.06 33.59
N LEU A 471 20.95 -25.21 32.60
CA LEU A 471 21.65 -23.92 32.41
C LEU A 471 21.34 -22.91 33.52
N MET A 472 20.11 -22.89 34.06
CA MET A 472 19.75 -22.00 35.17
C MET A 472 20.50 -22.38 36.45
N GLU A 473 20.58 -23.68 36.75
CA GLU A 473 21.31 -24.22 37.91
C GLU A 473 22.83 -23.94 37.82
N ASN A 474 23.41 -24.12 36.63
CA ASN A 474 24.81 -23.74 36.37
C ASN A 474 25.03 -22.23 36.53
N TYR A 475 24.10 -21.39 36.06
CA TYR A 475 24.20 -19.94 36.20
C TYR A 475 24.12 -19.49 37.67
N SER A 476 23.18 -20.00 38.47
CA SER A 476 23.07 -19.66 39.89
C SER A 476 24.32 -20.07 40.68
N ASN A 477 24.88 -21.24 40.39
CA ASN A 477 26.11 -21.72 41.03
C ASN A 477 27.33 -20.84 40.72
N ILE A 478 27.38 -20.20 39.54
CA ILE A 478 28.44 -19.26 39.17
C ILE A 478 28.20 -17.88 39.77
N PHE A 479 26.94 -17.41 39.80
CA PHE A 479 26.57 -16.13 40.42
C PHE A 479 26.96 -16.08 41.90
N ILE A 480 26.66 -17.13 42.67
CA ILE A 480 27.04 -17.25 44.10
C ILE A 480 28.57 -17.23 44.29
N LYS A 481 29.34 -17.81 43.35
CA LYS A 481 30.81 -17.75 43.38
C LYS A 481 31.33 -16.34 43.07
N GLN A 482 30.72 -15.65 42.11
CA GLN A 482 31.08 -14.28 41.74
C GLN A 482 30.82 -13.30 42.89
N GLU A 483 29.69 -13.42 43.58
CA GLU A 483 29.31 -12.59 44.73
C GLU A 483 30.27 -12.78 45.92
N LYS A 484 30.63 -14.03 46.25
CA LYS A 484 31.63 -14.34 47.27
C LYS A 484 32.99 -13.69 46.96
N ILE A 485 33.49 -13.82 45.72
CA ILE A 485 34.75 -13.20 45.30
C ILE A 485 34.66 -11.68 45.38
N LEU A 486 33.56 -11.06 44.93
CA LEU A 486 33.36 -9.61 45.01
C LEU A 486 33.49 -9.11 46.45
N ASN A 487 32.84 -9.78 47.41
CA ASN A 487 32.90 -9.38 48.81
C ASN A 487 34.31 -9.56 49.42
N PHE A 488 35.03 -10.66 49.11
CA PHE A 488 36.43 -10.79 49.52
C PHE A 488 37.34 -9.70 48.92
N THR A 489 37.13 -9.29 47.67
CA THR A 489 37.92 -8.20 47.06
C THR A 489 37.66 -6.82 47.66
N LYS A 490 36.47 -6.56 48.22
CA LYS A 490 36.20 -5.33 48.98
C LYS A 490 37.01 -5.31 50.28
N ILE A 491 36.86 -6.36 51.09
CA ILE A 491 37.52 -6.52 52.40
C ILE A 491 39.05 -6.41 52.27
N LEU A 492 39.64 -6.99 51.21
CA LEU A 492 41.08 -6.87 50.96
C LEU A 492 41.51 -5.46 50.55
N LYS A 493 40.72 -4.72 49.77
CA LYS A 493 41.02 -3.32 49.40
C LYS A 493 40.88 -2.36 50.59
N GLU A 494 39.89 -2.59 51.45
CA GLU A 494 39.74 -1.84 52.70
C GLU A 494 40.97 -2.02 53.60
N LYS A 495 41.48 -3.26 53.72
CA LYS A 495 42.74 -3.54 54.43
C LYS A 495 43.99 -2.95 53.75
N GLU A 496 44.08 -2.99 52.41
CA GLU A 496 45.20 -2.37 51.68
C GLU A 496 45.25 -0.86 51.96
N ASN A 497 44.09 -0.18 51.92
CA ASN A 497 43.98 1.25 52.21
C ASN A 497 44.39 1.59 53.66
N GLN A 498 43.93 0.81 54.64
CA GLN A 498 44.27 1.01 56.05
C GLN A 498 45.80 0.85 56.29
N LEU A 499 46.40 -0.21 55.76
CA LEU A 499 47.84 -0.44 55.87
C LEU A 499 48.66 0.62 55.14
N MET A 500 48.21 1.09 53.97
CA MET A 500 48.84 2.21 53.25
C MET A 500 48.81 3.51 54.07
N GLN A 501 47.70 3.83 54.74
CA GLN A 501 47.61 5.00 55.62
C GLN A 501 48.57 4.91 56.81
N GLN A 502 48.58 3.76 57.51
CA GLN A 502 49.49 3.50 58.63
C GLN A 502 50.96 3.60 58.22
N LYS A 503 51.32 3.03 57.06
CA LYS A 503 52.66 3.08 56.48
C LYS A 503 53.11 4.50 56.12
N ILE A 504 52.21 5.34 55.59
CA ILE A 504 52.51 6.76 55.30
C ILE A 504 52.76 7.53 56.60
N TYR A 505 51.91 7.35 57.61
CA TYR A 505 52.07 7.97 58.93
C TYR A 505 53.42 7.59 59.59
N LEU A 506 53.74 6.30 59.59
CA LEU A 506 54.97 5.79 60.18
C LEU A 506 56.23 6.27 59.44
N LYS A 507 56.18 6.39 58.10
CA LYS A 507 57.26 7.01 57.31
C LYS A 507 57.54 8.46 57.71
N ASN A 508 56.50 9.23 58.05
CA ASN A 508 56.66 10.62 58.49
C ASN A 508 57.33 10.70 59.88
N ILE A 509 56.99 9.78 60.80
CA ILE A 509 57.68 9.65 62.10
C ILE A 509 59.16 9.34 61.89
N MET A 510 59.50 8.36 61.05
CA MET A 510 60.90 8.00 60.75
C MET A 510 61.69 9.18 60.18
N GLN A 511 61.09 10.00 59.33
CA GLN A 511 61.76 11.19 58.78
C GLN A 511 62.02 12.25 59.86
N ASN A 512 61.08 12.43 60.79
CA ASN A 512 61.25 13.35 61.93
C ASN A 512 62.32 12.86 62.91
N ASP A 513 62.28 11.58 63.31
CA ASP A 513 63.27 10.98 64.22
C ASP A 513 64.69 10.96 63.61
N LYS A 514 64.80 10.84 62.28
CA LYS A 514 66.07 10.99 61.56
C LYS A 514 66.59 12.44 61.58
N ASN A 515 65.70 13.42 61.44
CA ASN A 515 66.06 14.84 61.50
C ASN A 515 66.48 15.28 62.92
N THR A 516 65.81 14.78 63.97
CA THR A 516 66.21 15.03 65.37
C THR A 516 67.53 14.33 65.68
N PHE A 517 67.72 13.07 65.28
CA PHE A 517 68.99 12.36 65.46
C PHE A 517 70.18 13.09 64.83
N VAL A 518 70.07 13.59 63.59
CA VAL A 518 71.13 14.37 62.94
C VAL A 518 71.42 15.67 63.72
N SER A 519 70.41 16.30 64.29
CA SER A 519 70.55 17.51 65.10
C SER A 519 71.29 17.23 66.42
N PHE A 520 70.88 16.17 67.14
CA PHE A 520 71.55 15.72 68.37
C PHE A 520 72.98 15.21 68.12
N LYS A 521 73.25 14.57 66.97
CA LYS A 521 74.61 14.12 66.61
C LYS A 521 75.58 15.29 66.44
N LYS A 522 75.16 16.37 65.77
CA LYS A 522 75.97 17.60 65.65
C LYS A 522 76.26 18.20 67.03
N LEU A 523 75.22 18.30 67.85
CA LEU A 523 75.26 18.85 69.21
C LEU A 523 76.15 18.02 70.16
N PHE A 524 76.12 16.69 70.05
CA PHE A 524 77.00 15.78 70.78
C PHE A 524 78.46 15.90 70.35
N LEU A 525 78.75 15.98 69.04
CA LEU A 525 80.11 16.20 68.53
C LEU A 525 80.72 17.52 69.04
N ILE A 526 79.96 18.61 69.04
CA ILE A 526 80.37 19.89 69.62
C ILE A 526 80.73 19.72 71.11
N GLY A 527 79.90 19.01 71.87
CA GLY A 527 80.19 18.70 73.28
C GLY A 527 81.41 17.81 73.49
N GLN A 528 81.68 16.86 72.58
CA GLN A 528 82.89 16.03 72.65
C GLN A 528 84.17 16.84 72.42
N GLU A 529 84.19 17.77 71.45
CA GLU A 529 85.36 18.65 71.27
C GLU A 529 85.54 19.60 72.46
N LEU A 530 84.46 20.14 73.05
CA LEU A 530 84.52 20.90 74.31
C LEU A 530 85.09 20.08 75.47
N MET A 531 84.71 18.80 75.57
CA MET A 531 85.23 17.90 76.61
C MET A 531 86.70 17.52 76.38
N LYS A 532 87.13 17.33 75.13
CA LYS A 532 88.56 17.17 74.78
C LYS A 532 89.37 18.41 75.14
N LEU A 533 88.88 19.62 74.79
CA LEU A 533 89.55 20.88 75.14
C LEU A 533 89.71 21.00 76.67
N LYS A 534 88.66 20.71 77.44
CA LYS A 534 88.70 20.70 78.92
C LYS A 534 89.64 19.63 79.50
N GLN A 535 89.82 18.49 78.83
CA GLN A 535 90.81 17.48 79.22
C GLN A 535 92.24 17.93 78.86
N GLN A 536 92.44 18.52 77.68
CA GLN A 536 93.72 19.04 77.22
C GLN A 536 94.20 20.20 78.10
N THR A 537 93.33 21.13 78.54
CA THR A 537 93.71 22.19 79.48
C THR A 537 94.21 21.60 80.79
N ASN A 538 93.46 20.66 81.37
CA ASN A 538 93.83 20.01 82.63
C ASN A 538 95.14 19.21 82.53
N GLN A 539 95.43 18.59 81.38
CA GLN A 539 96.66 17.82 81.14
C GLN A 539 97.88 18.69 80.82
N SER A 540 97.68 19.95 80.40
CA SER A 540 98.76 20.89 80.05
C SER A 540 99.05 21.95 81.14
N GLY A 541 98.45 21.81 82.32
CA GLY A 541 98.60 22.77 83.43
C GLY A 541 97.86 24.10 83.21
N ASN A 542 96.90 24.13 82.29
CA ASN A 542 96.22 25.36 81.86
C ASN A 542 94.93 25.59 82.63
N ILE A 543 94.77 26.78 83.22
CA ILE A 543 93.62 27.11 84.04
C ILE A 543 92.43 27.46 83.15
N LEU A 544 91.34 26.70 83.30
CA LEU A 544 90.08 26.90 82.60
C LEU A 544 89.14 27.77 83.44
N TRP A 545 88.84 28.99 82.99
CA TRP A 545 87.95 29.91 83.69
C TRP A 545 86.52 29.84 83.15
N ALA A 546 85.59 29.34 83.97
CA ALA A 546 84.17 29.26 83.67
C ALA A 546 83.42 30.52 84.16
N VAL A 547 83.09 31.44 83.26
CA VAL A 547 82.57 32.79 83.59
C VAL A 547 81.05 32.90 83.33
N SER A 548 80.31 33.69 84.13
CA SER A 548 78.89 33.98 83.85
C SER A 548 78.73 34.73 82.51
N TYR A 549 77.59 34.57 81.84
CA TYR A 549 77.40 35.11 80.48
C TYR A 549 77.63 36.64 80.40
N GLU A 550 77.18 37.39 81.41
CA GLU A 550 77.40 38.85 81.52
C GLU A 550 78.90 39.19 81.62
N LYS A 551 79.62 38.61 82.59
CA LYS A 551 81.07 38.82 82.74
C LYS A 551 81.88 38.29 81.56
N PHE A 552 81.41 37.24 80.89
CA PHE A 552 82.04 36.70 79.69
C PHE A 552 81.95 37.70 78.52
N ASN A 553 80.80 38.37 78.37
CA ASN A 553 80.64 39.45 77.38
C ASN A 553 81.40 40.73 77.78
N GLN A 554 81.51 41.05 79.07
CA GLN A 554 82.35 42.16 79.55
C GLN A 554 83.83 41.94 79.18
N ILE A 555 84.38 40.76 79.46
CA ILE A 555 85.78 40.40 79.13
C ILE A 555 86.02 40.40 77.61
N LEU A 556 85.02 40.02 76.79
CA LEU A 556 85.09 40.15 75.32
C LEU A 556 85.20 41.62 74.87
N ASN A 557 84.48 42.52 75.52
CA ASN A 557 84.50 43.95 75.18
C ASN A 557 85.79 44.64 75.67
N GLU A 558 86.22 44.40 76.91
CA GLU A 558 87.42 45.04 77.51
C GLU A 558 88.70 44.77 76.72
N ASN A 559 88.87 43.53 76.20
CA ASN A 559 90.04 43.18 75.41
C ASN A 559 90.14 43.94 74.06
N SER A 560 89.03 44.49 73.55
CA SER A 560 89.02 45.22 72.26
C SER A 560 89.61 46.63 72.33
N VAL A 561 89.67 47.24 73.53
CA VAL A 561 90.03 48.67 73.70
C VAL A 561 91.56 48.90 73.77
N SER A 562 92.33 47.87 74.14
CA SER A 562 93.74 48.01 74.56
C SER A 562 94.77 47.80 73.43
N LEU A 563 94.53 48.40 72.26
CA LEU A 563 95.30 48.12 71.03
C LEU A 563 95.68 49.34 70.14
N LEU A 564 95.47 50.58 70.58
CA LEU A 564 95.55 51.76 69.69
C LEU A 564 96.68 52.79 69.94
N HIS A 565 97.43 52.76 71.04
CA HIS A 565 98.41 53.83 71.36
C HIS A 565 99.79 53.32 71.86
N SER A 566 100.81 53.58 71.04
CA SER A 566 102.24 53.90 71.30
C SER A 566 102.98 53.50 72.60
N GLY A 567 104.21 52.97 72.41
CA GLY A 567 105.42 53.64 72.96
C GLY A 567 106.21 52.99 74.11
N SER A 568 107.34 52.35 73.77
CA SER A 568 108.55 52.11 74.61
C SER A 568 108.43 51.57 76.06
N ASN A 569 108.99 50.36 76.28
CA ASN A 569 109.54 49.80 77.52
C ASN A 569 108.88 50.15 78.87
N VAL A 570 107.84 49.39 79.25
CA VAL A 570 107.78 48.51 80.45
C VAL A 570 106.60 47.53 80.28
N GLU A 571 106.60 46.44 81.05
CA GLU A 571 105.60 45.34 81.15
C GLU A 571 104.26 45.40 80.39
N ALA A 572 103.93 44.30 79.68
CA ALA A 572 102.54 43.85 79.51
C ALA A 572 102.44 42.34 79.20
N ASN A 573 102.12 41.51 80.21
CA ASN A 573 101.68 40.13 79.98
C ASN A 573 100.27 40.13 79.35
N LYS A 574 100.11 39.53 78.15
CA LYS A 574 98.78 39.26 77.58
C LYS A 574 98.55 37.77 77.33
N THR A 575 97.69 37.19 78.18
CA THR A 575 97.23 35.81 78.15
C THR A 575 95.77 35.72 77.67
N ASN A 576 95.24 34.50 77.59
CA ASN A 576 93.84 34.13 77.31
C ASN A 576 93.45 33.94 75.84
N SER A 577 92.90 32.76 75.53
CA SER A 577 92.02 32.55 74.37
C SER A 577 90.58 32.30 74.83
N ILE A 578 89.61 32.79 74.05
CA ILE A 578 88.18 32.84 74.41
C ILE A 578 87.37 32.01 73.41
N LEU A 579 86.45 31.18 73.90
CA LEU A 579 85.64 30.29 73.05
C LEU A 579 84.16 30.75 72.98
N PRO A 580 83.63 31.13 71.80
CA PRO A 580 82.31 31.76 71.69
C PRO A 580 81.14 30.82 72.04
N SER A 581 80.05 31.40 72.55
CA SER A 581 78.82 30.68 72.91
C SER A 581 77.93 30.36 71.70
N PRO A 582 77.18 29.24 71.71
CA PRO A 582 76.25 28.86 70.64
C PRO A 582 75.06 29.82 70.52
N SER A 583 74.45 29.87 69.33
CA SER A 583 73.31 30.74 69.03
C SER A 583 72.04 30.39 69.83
N THR A 584 71.23 31.41 70.08
CA THR A 584 69.99 31.32 70.88
C THR A 584 69.01 30.27 70.35
N GLU A 585 68.89 30.07 69.04
CA GLU A 585 68.03 29.03 68.46
C GLU A 585 68.38 27.60 68.92
N ILE A 586 69.67 27.29 69.04
CA ILE A 586 70.15 25.97 69.50
C ILE A 586 69.74 25.79 70.98
N LEU A 587 69.88 26.86 71.75
CA LEU A 587 69.54 26.93 73.18
C LEU A 587 68.02 26.78 73.40
N TYR A 588 67.19 27.44 72.59
CA TYR A 588 65.74 27.24 72.58
C TYR A 588 65.32 25.83 72.17
N LYS A 589 66.00 25.20 71.19
CA LYS A 589 65.75 23.79 70.83
C LYS A 589 66.09 22.81 71.96
N ILE A 590 67.19 23.05 72.68
CA ILE A 590 67.52 22.27 73.90
C ILE A 590 66.39 22.43 74.92
N LEU A 591 66.01 23.66 75.28
CA LEU A 591 64.97 23.95 76.26
C LEU A 591 63.58 23.43 75.87
N SER A 592 63.22 23.42 74.59
CA SER A 592 61.95 22.83 74.14
C SER A 592 61.95 21.32 74.24
N THR A 593 63.08 20.65 73.94
CA THR A 593 63.18 19.18 74.11
C THR A 593 63.17 18.75 75.58
N MET A 594 63.68 19.57 76.50
CA MET A 594 63.57 19.34 77.95
C MET A 594 62.13 19.46 78.48
N LYS A 595 61.19 20.04 77.73
CA LYS A 595 59.78 20.22 78.12
C LYS A 595 58.82 19.16 77.57
N ILE A 596 59.31 18.10 76.92
CA ILE A 596 58.46 17.03 76.41
C ILE A 596 57.85 16.26 77.60
N LYS A 597 56.54 16.43 77.80
CA LYS A 597 55.75 15.68 78.78
C LYS A 597 55.63 14.21 78.37
N PHE A 598 55.39 13.37 79.38
CA PHE A 598 55.00 11.96 79.23
C PHE A 598 53.82 11.82 78.26
N ASP A 599 53.92 10.95 77.26
CA ASP A 599 52.87 10.71 76.25
C ASP A 599 52.28 9.28 76.46
N PRO A 600 50.99 9.09 76.77
CA PRO A 600 50.55 7.92 77.55
C PRO A 600 50.35 6.59 76.79
N LEU A 601 50.99 6.40 75.63
CA LEU A 601 50.58 5.37 74.65
C LEU A 601 51.55 4.19 74.42
N GLU A 602 52.78 4.21 74.94
CA GLU A 602 53.71 3.08 74.81
C GLU A 602 53.44 1.97 75.86
N MET A 603 52.34 1.25 75.66
CA MET A 603 51.93 0.12 76.51
C MET A 603 51.31 -1.04 75.69
N SER A 604 52.14 -1.74 74.90
CA SER A 604 51.89 -3.16 74.54
C SER A 604 53.08 -3.82 73.80
N TYR A 605 53.12 -5.17 73.90
CA TYR A 605 53.99 -6.14 73.21
C TYR A 605 55.44 -6.30 73.71
N ASN A 606 55.60 -7.40 74.46
CA ASN A 606 56.84 -7.93 75.00
C ASN A 606 57.08 -9.35 74.43
N LYS A 607 58.33 -9.86 74.46
CA LYS A 607 58.81 -11.14 73.87
C LYS A 607 58.93 -11.08 72.32
N ILE A 608 59.98 -11.59 71.65
CA ILE A 608 60.81 -12.79 71.89
C ILE A 608 62.34 -12.46 71.88
N SER A 609 63.18 -13.44 72.22
CA SER A 609 64.56 -13.33 72.74
C SER A 609 65.69 -13.90 71.86
N ASN A 610 66.92 -13.36 72.05
CA ASN A 610 68.25 -13.96 71.79
C ASN A 610 68.61 -14.21 70.28
N THR A 611 69.87 -14.19 69.82
CA THR A 611 71.15 -14.68 70.41
C THR A 611 72.43 -13.94 69.95
N ILE A 612 73.42 -13.87 70.84
CA ILE A 612 74.87 -14.14 70.67
C ILE A 612 75.62 -13.54 69.44
N SER A 613 76.60 -12.66 69.69
CA SER A 613 78.03 -12.96 69.47
C SER A 613 78.96 -11.82 69.93
N GLU A 614 80.09 -12.19 70.55
CA GLU A 614 81.27 -11.35 70.73
C GLU A 614 82.29 -11.70 69.64
N ALA A 615 82.90 -10.71 68.98
CA ALA A 615 84.13 -10.86 68.19
C ALA A 615 84.78 -9.50 67.92
N ASP A 616 86.12 -9.46 67.98
CA ASP A 616 87.06 -8.58 67.25
C ASP A 616 86.95 -7.03 67.33
N ALA A 617 88.05 -6.27 67.41
CA ALA A 617 89.46 -6.62 67.67
C ALA A 617 90.25 -5.42 68.28
N ARG A 618 91.45 -5.74 68.81
CA ARG A 618 92.38 -4.86 69.55
C ARG A 618 93.30 -4.00 68.65
N LYS A 619 94.16 -3.17 69.29
CA LYS A 619 95.39 -2.49 68.75
C LYS A 619 95.11 -1.22 67.91
N GLN A 620 95.97 -0.19 67.75
CA GLN A 620 97.31 0.22 68.26
C GLN A 620 97.50 1.76 67.94
N MET A 621 98.46 2.59 68.41
CA MET A 621 99.59 2.50 69.37
C MET A 621 100.06 3.92 69.85
N ASN A 622 100.78 3.98 70.98
CA ASN A 622 101.84 4.94 71.44
C ASN A 622 101.90 6.45 71.07
N LYS A 623 101.93 7.27 72.16
CA LYS A 623 102.93 8.30 72.56
C LYS A 623 103.61 9.25 71.52
N SER A 624 103.58 10.55 71.85
CA SER A 624 104.72 11.47 71.78
C SER A 624 104.72 12.43 73.00
N LYS A 625 105.74 13.29 73.17
CA LYS A 625 106.00 14.13 74.37
C LYS A 625 106.31 15.60 74.01
N SER A 626 106.25 16.48 75.01
CA SER A 626 106.77 17.88 75.04
C SER A 626 105.94 18.93 74.26
N THR A 627 105.93 20.23 74.59
CA THR A 627 106.54 21.01 75.71
C THR A 627 105.48 21.90 76.41
N ASN A 628 105.70 22.31 77.66
CA ASN A 628 104.77 23.19 78.38
C ASN A 628 104.98 24.68 78.04
N THR A 629 103.90 25.36 77.63
CA THR A 629 103.73 26.82 77.75
C THR A 629 102.29 27.09 78.19
N THR A 630 102.07 27.82 79.28
CA THR A 630 100.74 27.95 79.86
C THR A 630 99.87 29.01 79.16
N LYS A 631 98.71 28.58 78.66
CA LYS A 631 97.65 29.38 78.06
C LYS A 631 96.33 29.15 78.80
N ASN A 632 95.94 30.12 79.61
CA ASN A 632 94.61 30.17 80.21
C ASN A 632 93.52 30.20 79.12
N LEU A 633 92.39 29.55 79.38
CA LEU A 633 91.27 29.42 78.44
C LEU A 633 89.96 29.81 79.12
N ILE A 634 89.18 30.68 78.47
CA ILE A 634 87.93 31.21 79.04
C ILE A 634 86.72 30.66 78.30
N ILE A 635 85.78 30.08 79.05
CA ILE A 635 84.55 29.46 78.54
C ILE A 635 83.36 29.96 79.36
N SER A 636 82.18 30.11 78.74
CA SER A 636 80.97 30.50 79.48
C SER A 636 80.44 29.34 80.35
N LYS A 637 79.92 29.65 81.55
CA LYS A 637 79.34 28.68 82.50
C LYS A 637 78.23 27.82 81.91
N LEU A 638 77.55 28.28 80.86
CA LEU A 638 76.54 27.50 80.14
C LEU A 638 77.17 26.41 79.29
N LEU A 639 78.27 26.72 78.60
CA LEU A 639 79.03 25.78 77.77
C LEU A 639 79.78 24.75 78.61
N ASP A 640 80.25 25.16 79.80
CA ASP A 640 80.82 24.26 80.80
C ASP A 640 79.77 23.27 81.35
N LYS A 641 78.62 23.78 81.80
CA LYS A 641 77.47 22.94 82.23
C LYS A 641 76.95 22.05 81.11
N PHE A 642 77.03 22.49 79.85
CA PHE A 642 76.60 21.68 78.69
C PHE A 642 77.36 20.35 78.59
N THR A 643 78.61 20.26 79.01
CA THR A 643 79.34 18.97 79.03
C THR A 643 78.70 17.93 79.95
N LEU A 644 77.97 18.35 81.00
CA LEU A 644 77.26 17.46 81.91
C LEU A 644 76.05 16.77 81.25
N TYR A 645 75.57 17.29 80.11
CA TYR A 645 74.46 16.73 79.34
C TYR A 645 74.91 15.79 78.20
N LEU A 646 76.22 15.53 78.05
CA LEU A 646 76.75 14.53 77.12
C LEU A 646 76.21 13.10 77.36
N PRO A 647 76.07 12.60 78.61
CA PRO A 647 75.47 11.30 78.86
C PRO A 647 73.99 11.24 78.43
N PHE A 648 73.22 12.30 78.73
CA PHE A 648 71.81 12.40 78.34
C PHE A 648 71.65 12.41 76.82
N THR A 649 72.42 13.23 76.11
CA THR A 649 72.35 13.33 74.64
C THR A 649 72.82 12.05 73.95
N LYS A 650 73.81 11.33 74.50
CA LYS A 650 74.19 9.98 74.06
C LYS A 650 73.04 8.97 74.23
N ASN A 651 72.41 8.94 75.42
CA ASN A 651 71.31 8.03 75.70
C ASN A 651 70.07 8.33 74.84
N TYR A 652 69.75 9.60 74.62
CA TYR A 652 68.65 10.01 73.75
C TYR A 652 68.92 9.67 72.28
N MET A 653 70.16 9.81 71.80
CA MET A 653 70.55 9.33 70.47
C MET A 653 70.43 7.80 70.32
N ASN A 654 70.83 7.03 71.35
CA ASN A 654 70.65 5.57 71.34
C ASN A 654 69.16 5.18 71.29
N LEU A 655 68.31 5.88 72.05
CA LEU A 655 66.86 5.68 72.04
C LEU A 655 66.23 6.06 70.68
N LEU A 656 66.71 7.11 70.02
CA LEU A 656 66.31 7.45 68.64
C LEU A 656 66.77 6.38 67.63
N ILE A 657 67.96 5.79 67.79
CA ILE A 657 68.42 4.66 66.95
C ILE A 657 67.48 3.45 67.14
N GLN A 658 67.16 3.08 68.38
CA GLN A 658 66.25 1.98 68.67
C GLN A 658 64.84 2.22 68.10
N ARG A 659 64.29 3.43 68.25
CA ARG A 659 63.03 3.84 67.62
C ARG A 659 63.09 3.72 66.10
N LEU A 660 64.13 4.24 65.45
CA LEU A 660 64.30 4.16 64.00
C LEU A 660 64.43 2.71 63.51
N GLN A 661 65.12 1.84 64.25
CA GLN A 661 65.20 0.40 63.96
C GLN A 661 63.84 -0.29 64.07
N ASN A 662 63.11 -0.06 65.18
CA ASN A 662 61.78 -0.62 65.40
C ASN A 662 60.77 -0.14 64.33
N CYS A 663 60.76 1.16 64.01
CA CYS A 663 59.94 1.70 62.94
C CYS A 663 60.31 1.11 61.57
N ASN A 664 61.59 0.93 61.25
CA ASN A 664 62.01 0.32 59.99
C ASN A 664 61.57 -1.14 59.87
N PHE A 665 61.64 -1.92 60.97
CA PHE A 665 61.12 -3.28 61.02
C PHE A 665 59.60 -3.34 60.77
N ILE A 666 58.83 -2.46 61.40
CA ILE A 666 57.37 -2.36 61.17
C ILE A 666 57.07 -1.92 59.73
N TYR A 667 57.84 -0.98 59.16
CA TYR A 667 57.71 -0.52 57.78
C TYR A 667 57.94 -1.65 56.76
N GLU A 668 58.97 -2.48 56.96
CA GLU A 668 59.23 -3.65 56.10
C GLU A 668 58.18 -4.75 56.27
N LYS A 669 57.67 -4.97 57.49
CA LYS A 669 56.52 -5.86 57.71
C LYS A 669 55.28 -5.39 56.92
N PHE A 670 54.98 -4.09 56.94
CA PHE A 670 53.91 -3.52 56.11
C PHE A 670 54.20 -3.63 54.60
N ASN A 671 55.46 -3.65 54.15
CA ASN A 671 55.77 -3.93 52.74
C ASN A 671 55.36 -5.36 52.36
N GLN A 672 55.70 -6.34 53.20
CA GLN A 672 55.39 -7.76 52.99
C GLN A 672 53.87 -8.01 53.03
N ASP A 673 53.17 -7.47 54.03
CA ASP A 673 51.70 -7.60 54.15
C ASP A 673 50.98 -6.98 52.92
N LEU A 674 51.40 -5.80 52.47
CA LEU A 674 50.84 -5.16 51.27
C LEU A 674 51.13 -5.95 49.99
N GLN A 675 52.30 -6.59 49.87
CA GLN A 675 52.61 -7.46 48.73
C GLN A 675 51.69 -8.69 48.70
N GLN A 676 51.54 -9.41 49.82
CA GLN A 676 50.64 -10.57 49.89
C GLN A 676 49.19 -10.22 49.57
N ILE A 677 48.72 -9.04 49.99
CA ILE A 677 47.36 -8.55 49.66
C ILE A 677 47.23 -8.31 48.15
N ARG A 678 48.24 -7.71 47.50
CA ARG A 678 48.26 -7.46 46.05
C ARG A 678 48.31 -8.74 45.23
N GLU A 679 49.07 -9.72 45.67
CA GLU A 679 49.13 -11.04 45.03
C GLU A 679 47.76 -11.71 45.05
N LYS A 680 47.10 -11.77 46.23
CA LYS A 680 45.73 -12.30 46.37
C LYS A 680 44.69 -11.51 45.59
N LEU A 681 44.81 -10.18 45.51
CA LEU A 681 43.95 -9.35 44.65
C LEU A 681 44.15 -9.69 43.15
N ASN A 682 45.39 -9.92 42.70
CA ASN A 682 45.69 -10.34 41.34
C ASN A 682 45.16 -11.74 41.01
N GLU A 683 45.15 -12.67 41.97
CA GLU A 683 44.48 -13.97 41.83
C GLU A 683 42.96 -13.82 41.65
N PHE A 684 42.31 -12.99 42.47
CA PHE A 684 40.88 -12.71 42.31
C PHE A 684 40.54 -11.98 40.99
N LEU A 685 41.43 -11.14 40.46
CA LEU A 685 41.29 -10.56 39.12
C LEU A 685 41.40 -11.63 38.01
N LYS A 686 42.31 -12.61 38.13
CA LYS A 686 42.37 -13.76 37.21
C LYS A 686 41.07 -14.59 37.29
N LEU A 687 40.60 -14.91 38.50
CA LEU A 687 39.37 -15.69 38.74
C LEU A 687 38.11 -15.01 38.21
N THR A 688 37.92 -13.70 38.46
CA THR A 688 36.78 -12.93 37.91
C THR A 688 36.79 -12.90 36.39
N SER A 689 37.95 -12.74 35.75
CA SER A 689 38.05 -12.78 34.28
C SER A 689 37.65 -14.15 33.69
N ASN A 690 37.95 -15.24 34.39
CA ASN A 690 37.57 -16.59 33.96
C ASN A 690 36.07 -16.85 34.20
N ILE A 691 35.51 -16.39 35.33
CA ILE A 691 34.06 -16.40 35.57
C ILE A 691 33.33 -15.64 34.44
N GLN A 692 33.82 -14.46 34.06
CA GLN A 692 33.22 -13.64 32.99
C GLN A 692 33.22 -14.34 31.62
N LYS A 693 34.26 -15.12 31.29
CA LYS A 693 34.27 -15.96 30.07
C LYS A 693 33.18 -17.04 30.12
N VAL A 694 32.98 -17.69 31.28
CA VAL A 694 31.98 -18.75 31.45
C VAL A 694 30.54 -18.19 31.46
N THR A 695 30.29 -17.06 32.13
CA THR A 695 28.95 -16.42 32.11
C THR A 695 28.59 -15.94 30.70
N ASN A 696 29.52 -15.36 29.95
CA ASN A 696 29.31 -15.00 28.54
C ASN A 696 28.96 -16.22 27.67
N ASN A 697 29.63 -17.37 27.87
CA ASN A 697 29.31 -18.61 27.17
C ASN A 697 27.87 -19.08 27.50
N ILE A 698 27.52 -19.17 28.79
CA ILE A 698 26.17 -19.56 29.24
C ILE A 698 25.09 -18.61 28.71
N GLN A 699 25.36 -17.29 28.70
CA GLN A 699 24.46 -16.29 28.10
C GLN A 699 24.24 -16.54 26.61
N SER A 700 25.29 -16.89 25.85
CA SER A 700 25.16 -17.24 24.43
C SER A 700 24.29 -18.49 24.22
N GLN A 701 24.42 -19.50 25.08
CA GLN A 701 23.62 -20.73 25.03
C GLN A 701 22.14 -20.46 25.37
N PHE A 702 21.86 -19.60 26.36
CA PHE A 702 20.50 -19.15 26.65
C PHE A 702 19.86 -18.43 25.46
N LEU A 703 20.58 -17.52 24.79
CA LEU A 703 20.06 -16.82 23.61
C LEU A 703 19.72 -17.80 22.46
N GLN A 704 20.54 -18.83 22.25
CA GLN A 704 20.25 -19.91 21.30
C GLN A 704 19.01 -20.72 21.71
N GLN A 705 18.88 -21.11 22.98
CA GLN A 705 17.68 -21.81 23.48
C GLN A 705 16.40 -20.97 23.33
N ILE A 706 16.45 -19.67 23.63
CA ILE A 706 15.32 -18.74 23.45
C ILE A 706 14.89 -18.68 21.99
N PHE A 707 15.84 -18.64 21.04
CA PHE A 707 15.53 -18.70 19.60
C PHE A 707 14.87 -20.03 19.20
N LEU A 708 15.42 -21.17 19.65
CA LEU A 708 14.86 -22.50 19.39
C LEU A 708 13.46 -22.69 19.99
N PHE A 709 13.24 -22.22 21.22
CA PHE A 709 11.94 -22.26 21.89
C PHE A 709 10.90 -21.39 21.18
N ASN A 710 11.28 -20.20 20.71
CA ASN A 710 10.42 -19.36 19.87
C ASN A 710 10.05 -20.06 18.54
N LYS A 711 11.02 -20.72 17.89
CA LYS A 711 10.82 -21.51 16.67
C LYS A 711 9.88 -22.71 16.91
N LEU A 712 9.95 -23.35 18.08
CA LEU A 712 9.02 -24.42 18.51
C LEU A 712 7.60 -23.89 18.78
N ASN A 713 7.48 -22.76 19.49
CA ASN A 713 6.20 -22.10 19.75
C ASN A 713 5.50 -21.65 18.46
N GLN A 714 6.25 -21.21 17.44
CA GLN A 714 5.70 -20.96 16.11
C GLN A 714 5.14 -22.23 15.46
N LYS A 715 5.83 -23.38 15.56
CA LYS A 715 5.33 -24.68 15.04
C LYS A 715 4.04 -25.12 15.75
N LEU A 716 3.94 -24.98 17.07
CA LEU A 716 2.72 -25.28 17.84
C LEU A 716 1.55 -24.34 17.48
N ARG A 717 1.82 -23.04 17.35
CA ARG A 717 0.82 -22.05 16.89
C ARG A 717 0.34 -22.35 15.46
N LEU A 718 1.22 -22.83 14.58
CA LEU A 718 0.85 -23.28 13.23
C LEU A 718 -0.04 -24.53 13.26
N LEU A 719 0.31 -25.57 14.04
CA LEU A 719 -0.46 -26.81 14.16
C LEU A 719 -1.88 -26.54 14.66
N SER A 720 -2.06 -25.76 15.73
CA SER A 720 -3.39 -25.34 16.20
C SER A 720 -4.15 -24.46 15.19
N SER A 721 -3.45 -23.75 14.29
CA SER A 721 -4.09 -23.00 13.19
C SER A 721 -4.55 -23.90 12.05
N GLU A 722 -3.84 -25.02 11.79
CA GLU A 722 -4.21 -26.05 10.82
C GLU A 722 -5.46 -26.81 11.30
N GLN A 723 -5.51 -27.23 12.57
CA GLN A 723 -6.70 -27.84 13.19
C GLN A 723 -7.91 -26.89 13.16
N ARG A 724 -7.74 -25.62 13.52
CA ARG A 724 -8.82 -24.62 13.43
C ARG A 724 -9.27 -24.38 11.99
N LEU A 725 -8.34 -24.32 11.04
CA LEU A 725 -8.68 -24.21 9.61
C LEU A 725 -9.54 -25.39 9.15
N LEU A 726 -9.21 -26.63 9.56
CA LEU A 726 -10.00 -27.81 9.23
C LEU A 726 -11.46 -27.68 9.72
N LYS A 727 -11.66 -27.32 11.00
CA LYS A 727 -13.01 -27.05 11.57
C LYS A 727 -13.76 -25.91 10.86
N PHE A 728 -13.06 -24.95 10.25
CA PHE A 728 -13.66 -23.83 9.50
C PHE A 728 -13.91 -24.12 8.01
N LEU A 729 -13.30 -25.14 7.40
CA LEU A 729 -13.41 -25.38 5.95
C LEU A 729 -14.84 -25.62 5.43
N PRO A 730 -15.72 -26.38 6.11
CA PRO A 730 -17.13 -26.53 5.68
C PRO A 730 -17.89 -25.21 5.62
N LYS A 731 -17.53 -24.24 6.48
CA LYS A 731 -18.17 -22.91 6.55
C LYS A 731 -17.61 -21.92 5.50
N LEU A 732 -16.48 -22.23 4.84
CA LEU A 732 -15.80 -21.34 3.88
C LEU A 732 -16.40 -21.40 2.46
N ARG A 733 -17.62 -20.85 2.29
CA ARG A 733 -18.27 -20.70 0.96
C ARG A 733 -17.50 -19.68 0.10
N PHE A 734 -16.77 -20.15 -0.90
CA PHE A 734 -16.06 -19.28 -1.85
C PHE A 734 -17.01 -18.64 -2.86
N LEU A 735 -17.23 -17.33 -2.75
CA LEU A 735 -17.85 -16.56 -3.82
C LEU A 735 -16.76 -16.09 -4.81
N PRO A 736 -16.72 -16.60 -6.05
CA PRO A 736 -15.99 -15.96 -7.15
C PRO A 736 -16.72 -14.65 -7.54
N THR A 737 -16.61 -13.61 -6.73
CA THR A 737 -17.28 -12.33 -7.00
C THR A 737 -16.74 -11.72 -8.29
N THR A 738 -17.62 -11.44 -9.24
CA THR A 738 -17.29 -10.52 -10.35
C THR A 738 -17.07 -9.12 -9.79
N LYS A 739 -16.39 -8.22 -10.52
CA LYS A 739 -16.27 -6.82 -10.08
C LYS A 739 -17.66 -6.22 -9.82
N ASN A 740 -18.62 -6.48 -10.71
CA ASN A 740 -20.03 -6.06 -10.59
C ASN A 740 -20.64 -6.49 -9.24
N LYS A 741 -20.54 -7.78 -8.86
CA LYS A 741 -21.03 -8.26 -7.55
C LYS A 741 -20.34 -7.63 -6.34
N MET A 742 -19.13 -7.06 -6.50
CA MET A 742 -18.50 -6.24 -5.46
C MET A 742 -19.04 -4.80 -5.46
N TYR A 743 -19.30 -4.20 -6.62
CA TYR A 743 -19.99 -2.90 -6.71
C TYR A 743 -21.40 -2.97 -6.13
N GLU A 744 -22.19 -3.98 -6.51
CA GLU A 744 -23.54 -4.26 -5.98
C GLU A 744 -23.54 -4.41 -4.44
N ARG A 745 -22.59 -5.20 -3.90
CA ARG A 745 -22.44 -5.38 -2.44
C ARG A 745 -22.04 -4.08 -1.74
N VAL A 746 -21.11 -3.30 -2.27
CA VAL A 746 -20.72 -2.02 -1.66
C VAL A 746 -21.84 -0.98 -1.79
N GLU A 747 -22.58 -0.96 -2.89
CA GLU A 747 -23.74 -0.07 -3.05
C GLU A 747 -24.88 -0.43 -2.08
N LEU A 748 -25.17 -1.71 -1.89
CA LEU A 748 -26.15 -2.18 -0.91
C LEU A 748 -25.72 -1.83 0.53
N LEU A 749 -24.43 -1.98 0.86
CA LEU A 749 -23.90 -1.52 2.14
C LEU A 749 -23.98 0.00 2.28
N MET A 750 -23.73 0.76 1.20
CA MET A 750 -23.87 2.22 1.25
C MET A 750 -25.32 2.68 1.41
N LYS A 751 -26.31 1.92 0.90
CA LYS A 751 -27.74 2.14 1.18
C LYS A 751 -28.16 1.80 2.61
N LYS A 752 -27.32 1.10 3.38
CA LYS A 752 -27.52 0.81 4.82
C LYS A 752 -26.72 1.72 5.77
N PHE A 753 -25.52 2.14 5.37
CA PHE A 753 -24.62 2.99 6.19
C PHE A 753 -24.74 4.49 5.93
N VAL A 754 -25.45 4.90 4.87
CA VAL A 754 -25.74 6.31 4.59
C VAL A 754 -27.24 6.44 4.63
N ASP A 755 -27.78 7.21 5.57
CA ASP A 755 -29.21 7.43 5.65
C ASP A 755 -29.76 7.93 4.31
N PRO A 756 -30.79 7.27 3.74
CA PRO A 756 -31.46 7.77 2.54
C PRO A 756 -32.17 9.09 2.83
N ARG A 757 -32.53 9.33 4.11
CA ARG A 757 -33.15 10.57 4.59
C ARG A 757 -32.16 11.70 4.86
N MET A 758 -30.89 11.42 5.21
CA MET A 758 -29.79 12.37 5.50
C MET A 758 -30.26 13.84 5.50
N ASN A 759 -30.83 14.32 6.61
CA ASN A 759 -31.34 15.69 6.70
C ASN A 759 -30.15 16.63 6.54
N TYR A 760 -29.95 17.11 5.31
CA TYR A 760 -28.74 17.85 4.95
C TYR A 760 -28.72 19.14 5.77
N PRO A 761 -27.58 19.50 6.41
CA PRO A 761 -27.46 20.69 7.26
C PRO A 761 -27.42 22.00 6.45
N MET A 762 -28.22 22.08 5.39
CA MET A 762 -28.38 23.27 4.55
C MET A 762 -29.12 24.36 5.32
N ASP A 763 -30.09 23.98 6.16
CA ASP A 763 -30.75 24.90 7.08
C ASP A 763 -29.81 25.38 8.19
N GLN A 764 -28.92 24.52 8.71
CA GLN A 764 -27.89 24.94 9.67
C GLN A 764 -26.96 26.03 9.13
N ILE A 765 -26.73 26.13 7.81
CA ILE A 765 -25.96 27.24 7.21
C ILE A 765 -26.72 28.58 7.37
N TYR A 766 -28.04 28.56 7.20
CA TYR A 766 -28.88 29.72 7.47
C TYR A 766 -28.92 30.03 8.97
N ASP A 767 -29.13 29.01 9.81
CA ASP A 767 -29.34 29.18 11.24
C ASP A 767 -28.06 29.62 11.98
N GLN A 768 -26.88 29.15 11.57
CA GLN A 768 -25.59 29.65 12.07
C GLN A 768 -25.42 31.16 11.82
N LYS A 769 -25.79 31.64 10.63
CA LYS A 769 -25.71 33.07 10.26
C LYS A 769 -26.80 33.94 10.87
N LEU A 770 -27.79 33.34 11.52
CA LEU A 770 -28.92 34.02 12.14
C LEU A 770 -28.97 33.82 13.66
N LYS A 771 -28.02 33.08 14.24
CA LYS A 771 -27.93 32.79 15.68
C LYS A 771 -27.92 34.05 16.56
N LEU A 772 -27.30 35.13 16.08
CA LEU A 772 -27.22 36.44 16.76
C LEU A 772 -28.38 37.39 16.39
N THR A 773 -29.47 36.89 15.81
CA THR A 773 -30.60 37.73 15.35
C THR A 773 -31.91 37.28 15.98
N SER A 774 -32.76 38.24 16.36
CA SER A 774 -34.08 37.97 16.93
C SER A 774 -34.87 36.97 16.07
N LYS A 775 -35.58 36.02 16.70
CA LYS A 775 -36.29 34.90 16.04
C LYS A 775 -37.17 35.37 14.85
N LYS A 776 -37.83 36.53 14.96
CA LYS A 776 -38.65 37.15 13.90
C LYS A 776 -37.81 37.65 12.70
N MET A 777 -36.65 38.24 12.97
CA MET A 777 -35.68 38.66 11.95
C MET A 777 -34.95 37.48 11.31
N ALA A 778 -34.65 36.44 12.09
CA ALA A 778 -34.08 35.18 11.59
C ALA A 778 -35.03 34.54 10.57
N ALA A 779 -36.31 34.36 10.93
CA ALA A 779 -37.31 33.77 10.04
C ALA A 779 -37.45 34.52 8.70
N THR A 780 -37.59 35.85 8.74
CA THR A 780 -37.72 36.68 7.53
C THR A 780 -36.45 36.70 6.67
N ARG A 781 -35.25 36.75 7.27
CA ARG A 781 -33.97 36.64 6.55
C ARG A 781 -33.79 35.24 5.91
N LYS A 782 -34.13 34.16 6.63
CA LYS A 782 -34.10 32.77 6.12
C LYS A 782 -35.05 32.59 4.94
N GLN A 783 -36.30 33.06 5.05
CA GLN A 783 -37.26 33.05 3.94
C GLN A 783 -36.77 33.87 2.72
N LYS A 784 -36.22 35.08 2.95
CA LYS A 784 -35.65 35.91 1.87
C LYS A 784 -34.51 35.19 1.14
N TRP A 785 -33.58 34.57 1.86
CA TRP A 785 -32.49 33.80 1.26
C TRP A 785 -32.97 32.53 0.54
N GLN A 786 -33.89 31.77 1.11
CA GLN A 786 -34.51 30.62 0.44
C GLN A 786 -35.25 31.03 -0.85
N ARG A 787 -35.94 32.18 -0.85
CA ARG A 787 -36.59 32.77 -2.04
C ARG A 787 -35.55 33.18 -3.11
N LEU A 788 -34.44 33.80 -2.71
CA LEU A 788 -33.33 34.14 -3.62
C LEU A 788 -32.65 32.90 -4.19
N GLU A 789 -32.39 31.86 -3.38
CA GLU A 789 -31.84 30.58 -3.87
C GLU A 789 -32.79 29.92 -4.88
N LYS A 790 -34.09 29.86 -4.55
CA LYS A 790 -35.12 29.24 -5.39
C LYS A 790 -35.20 29.86 -6.79
N TYR A 791 -35.03 31.17 -6.93
CA TYR A 791 -35.12 31.86 -8.23
C TYR A 791 -33.78 32.05 -8.93
N PHE A 792 -32.71 32.36 -8.19
CA PHE A 792 -31.41 32.73 -8.79
C PHE A 792 -30.33 31.66 -8.70
N GLY A 793 -30.51 30.60 -7.92
CA GLY A 793 -29.50 29.56 -7.68
C GLY A 793 -28.85 29.03 -8.97
N GLY A 794 -29.68 28.65 -9.96
CA GLY A 794 -29.24 28.10 -11.25
C GLY A 794 -28.64 29.10 -12.24
N VAL A 795 -28.75 30.41 -11.99
CA VAL A 795 -28.15 31.48 -12.83
C VAL A 795 -27.00 32.23 -12.13
N THR A 796 -26.72 31.96 -10.85
CA THR A 796 -25.69 32.69 -10.07
C THR A 796 -24.30 32.75 -10.71
N GLN A 797 -23.90 31.73 -11.47
CA GLN A 797 -22.61 31.71 -12.18
C GLN A 797 -22.55 32.66 -13.38
N MET A 798 -23.70 33.07 -13.95
CA MET A 798 -23.77 34.12 -14.98
C MET A 798 -23.30 35.48 -14.47
N SER A 799 -23.20 35.70 -13.15
CA SER A 799 -22.67 36.96 -12.58
C SER A 799 -21.21 37.27 -12.94
N LYS A 800 -20.51 36.34 -13.61
CA LYS A 800 -19.17 36.54 -14.19
C LYS A 800 -19.19 36.95 -15.67
N MET A 801 -20.36 37.04 -16.31
CA MET A 801 -20.49 37.25 -17.75
C MET A 801 -20.83 38.70 -18.10
N SER A 802 -20.24 39.21 -19.18
CA SER A 802 -20.61 40.51 -19.75
C SER A 802 -21.95 40.45 -20.50
N LYS A 803 -22.61 41.60 -20.75
CA LYS A 803 -23.84 41.67 -21.55
C LYS A 803 -23.68 40.99 -22.93
N ALA A 804 -22.55 41.21 -23.60
CA ALA A 804 -22.24 40.62 -24.90
C ALA A 804 -22.01 39.09 -24.85
N GLN A 805 -21.55 38.55 -23.71
CA GLN A 805 -21.52 37.10 -23.50
C GLN A 805 -22.92 36.54 -23.19
N ILE A 806 -23.82 37.35 -22.61
CA ILE A 806 -25.19 36.93 -22.29
C ILE A 806 -26.09 36.88 -23.53
N SER A 807 -25.94 37.81 -24.49
CA SER A 807 -26.63 37.72 -25.80
C SER A 807 -26.13 36.54 -26.66
N ASN A 808 -24.86 36.15 -26.49
CA ASN A 808 -24.26 34.95 -27.08
C ASN A 808 -24.65 33.62 -26.39
N ASN A 809 -25.57 33.64 -25.42
CA ASN A 809 -26.15 32.41 -24.87
C ASN A 809 -27.06 31.70 -25.88
N VAL A 810 -27.31 30.42 -25.61
CA VAL A 810 -28.33 29.62 -26.28
C VAL A 810 -29.41 29.19 -25.28
N ALA A 811 -30.65 29.64 -25.49
CA ALA A 811 -31.77 29.29 -24.62
C ALA A 811 -32.41 27.95 -25.04
N ILE A 812 -32.74 27.10 -24.07
CA ILE A 812 -33.44 25.83 -24.25
C ILE A 812 -34.71 25.88 -23.38
N ILE A 813 -35.88 25.99 -24.00
CA ILE A 813 -37.15 26.31 -23.33
C ILE A 813 -38.13 25.13 -23.40
N VAL A 814 -38.80 24.84 -22.28
CA VAL A 814 -39.84 23.80 -22.13
C VAL A 814 -41.04 24.41 -21.41
N GLY A 815 -42.25 24.31 -21.97
CA GLY A 815 -43.41 25.09 -21.52
C GLY A 815 -43.44 26.49 -22.15
N GLN A 816 -43.62 26.60 -23.48
CA GLN A 816 -43.55 27.90 -24.16
C GLN A 816 -44.61 28.90 -23.65
N GLN A 817 -45.78 28.40 -23.23
CA GLN A 817 -46.87 29.24 -22.71
C GLN A 817 -46.55 29.78 -21.31
N GLU A 818 -46.03 28.94 -20.42
CA GLU A 818 -45.61 29.30 -19.07
C GLU A 818 -44.37 30.22 -19.08
N GLU A 819 -43.41 29.94 -19.96
CA GLU A 819 -42.16 30.69 -20.09
C GLU A 819 -42.24 31.84 -21.12
N MET A 820 -43.44 32.32 -21.46
CA MET A 820 -43.63 33.35 -22.51
C MET A 820 -42.83 34.63 -22.25
N ASN A 821 -42.58 34.98 -20.98
CA ASN A 821 -41.71 36.11 -20.62
C ASN A 821 -40.23 35.84 -20.94
N ALA A 822 -39.75 34.61 -20.73
CA ALA A 822 -38.41 34.20 -21.16
C ALA A 822 -38.26 34.24 -22.68
N VAL A 823 -39.29 33.80 -23.41
CA VAL A 823 -39.34 33.85 -24.89
C VAL A 823 -39.27 35.30 -25.39
N ARG A 824 -40.04 36.22 -24.78
CA ARG A 824 -40.03 37.66 -25.08
C ARG A 824 -38.66 38.28 -24.80
N GLU A 825 -38.05 38.03 -23.63
CA GLU A 825 -36.72 38.56 -23.29
C GLU A 825 -35.61 38.00 -24.19
N CYS A 826 -35.61 36.69 -24.48
CA CYS A 826 -34.64 36.09 -25.39
C CYS A 826 -34.76 36.69 -26.80
N LYS A 827 -35.99 36.87 -27.32
CA LYS A 827 -36.21 37.52 -28.62
C LYS A 827 -35.72 38.97 -28.62
N LYS A 828 -35.97 39.76 -27.57
CA LYS A 828 -35.46 41.14 -27.44
C LYS A 828 -33.93 41.23 -27.38
N LEU A 829 -33.24 40.18 -26.94
CA LEU A 829 -31.78 40.13 -26.79
C LEU A 829 -31.06 39.34 -27.90
N GLY A 830 -31.77 38.89 -28.95
CA GLY A 830 -31.22 38.10 -30.04
C GLY A 830 -30.80 36.66 -29.68
N ILE A 831 -31.07 36.23 -28.45
CA ILE A 831 -30.66 34.92 -27.91
C ILE A 831 -31.37 33.80 -28.66
N LYS A 832 -30.59 32.86 -29.23
CA LYS A 832 -31.13 31.77 -30.04
C LYS A 832 -31.84 30.72 -29.22
N MET A 833 -33.07 30.39 -29.61
CA MET A 833 -34.00 29.56 -28.84
C MET A 833 -34.20 28.17 -29.46
N PHE A 834 -34.05 27.13 -28.62
CA PHE A 834 -34.48 25.76 -28.87
C PHE A 834 -35.68 25.47 -27.99
N THR A 835 -36.88 25.35 -28.57
CA THR A 835 -38.11 25.22 -27.77
C THR A 835 -38.77 23.87 -28.01
N ILE A 836 -39.03 23.13 -26.93
CA ILE A 836 -39.98 22.01 -26.95
C ILE A 836 -41.38 22.61 -27.00
N ILE A 837 -42.13 22.33 -28.06
CA ILE A 837 -43.47 22.88 -28.29
C ILE A 837 -44.51 21.76 -28.39
N ASP A 838 -45.59 21.88 -27.63
CA ASP A 838 -46.78 21.06 -27.80
C ASP A 838 -47.79 21.76 -28.75
N THR A 839 -48.89 21.09 -29.10
CA THR A 839 -49.87 21.56 -30.09
C THR A 839 -50.58 22.86 -29.72
N ASN A 840 -50.50 23.32 -28.47
CA ASN A 840 -50.99 24.61 -28.00
C ASN A 840 -49.98 25.78 -28.16
N CYS A 841 -48.73 25.49 -28.50
CA CYS A 841 -47.64 26.47 -28.61
C CYS A 841 -47.55 27.08 -30.02
N ASN A 842 -46.87 28.22 -30.16
CA ASN A 842 -46.64 28.87 -31.46
C ASN A 842 -45.20 28.59 -31.98
N PRO A 843 -45.03 27.79 -33.06
CA PRO A 843 -43.72 27.53 -33.64
C PRO A 843 -43.01 28.78 -34.18
N LYS A 844 -43.73 29.85 -34.54
CA LYS A 844 -43.13 31.10 -35.06
C LYS A 844 -42.33 31.89 -34.00
N LEU A 845 -42.34 31.48 -32.73
CA LEU A 845 -41.64 32.13 -31.62
C LEU A 845 -40.30 31.45 -31.25
N SER A 846 -39.77 30.53 -32.06
CA SER A 846 -38.55 29.77 -31.75
C SER A 846 -37.71 29.52 -33.02
N ASP A 847 -36.39 29.73 -32.96
CA ASP A 847 -35.48 29.41 -34.07
C ASP A 847 -35.42 27.91 -34.36
N HIS A 848 -35.49 27.10 -33.30
CA HIS A 848 -35.27 25.65 -33.35
C HIS A 848 -36.38 24.90 -32.62
N VAL A 849 -37.53 24.88 -33.30
CA VAL A 849 -38.75 24.13 -32.98
C VAL A 849 -38.48 22.63 -32.80
N ILE A 850 -38.92 22.07 -31.66
CA ILE A 850 -38.97 20.63 -31.39
C ILE A 850 -40.42 20.27 -31.03
N PRO A 851 -41.24 19.74 -31.97
CA PRO A 851 -42.64 19.46 -31.72
C PRO A 851 -42.79 18.15 -30.93
N ALA A 852 -43.17 18.24 -29.67
CA ALA A 852 -43.24 17.12 -28.73
C ALA A 852 -44.04 17.45 -27.47
N ASN A 853 -44.67 16.43 -26.87
CA ASN A 853 -45.28 16.48 -25.55
C ASN A 853 -44.33 17.07 -24.48
N ASP A 854 -44.69 18.18 -23.84
CA ASP A 854 -43.92 18.82 -22.77
C ASP A 854 -44.58 18.73 -21.37
N ASP A 855 -45.73 18.08 -21.26
CA ASP A 855 -46.35 17.68 -19.99
C ASP A 855 -45.82 16.33 -19.50
N SER A 856 -45.44 15.43 -20.42
CA SER A 856 -44.90 14.12 -20.07
C SER A 856 -43.45 14.21 -19.59
N ARG A 857 -43.23 13.90 -18.31
CA ARG A 857 -41.89 13.78 -17.72
C ARG A 857 -40.98 12.82 -18.49
N THR A 858 -41.50 11.73 -19.05
CA THR A 858 -40.69 10.77 -19.83
C THR A 858 -40.32 11.30 -21.22
N SER A 859 -41.19 12.10 -21.84
CA SER A 859 -40.92 12.81 -23.11
C SER A 859 -39.80 13.84 -22.92
N ILE A 860 -39.95 14.73 -21.92
CA ILE A 860 -38.95 15.75 -21.57
C ILE A 860 -37.61 15.09 -21.22
N GLN A 861 -37.63 14.02 -20.42
CA GLN A 861 -36.41 13.29 -20.03
C GLN A 861 -35.70 12.65 -21.24
N TYR A 862 -36.44 12.14 -22.23
CA TYR A 862 -35.87 11.60 -23.46
C TYR A 862 -35.19 12.70 -24.29
N ILE A 863 -35.86 13.84 -24.48
CA ILE A 863 -35.37 14.95 -25.32
C ILE A 863 -34.17 15.64 -24.66
N LEU A 864 -34.30 16.08 -23.40
CA LEU A 864 -33.19 16.71 -22.67
C LEU A 864 -32.02 15.73 -22.46
N GLY A 865 -32.31 14.43 -22.31
CA GLY A 865 -31.30 13.38 -22.23
C GLY A 865 -30.45 13.28 -23.50
N GLN A 866 -31.05 13.47 -24.68
CA GLN A 866 -30.31 13.54 -25.95
C GLN A 866 -29.61 14.88 -26.16
N MET A 867 -30.23 16.01 -25.81
CA MET A 867 -29.52 17.31 -25.82
C MET A 867 -28.23 17.23 -25.00
N LEU A 868 -28.30 16.67 -23.78
CA LEU A 868 -27.16 16.50 -22.89
C LEU A 868 -26.04 15.62 -23.47
N THR A 869 -26.35 14.55 -24.22
CA THR A 869 -25.30 13.73 -24.85
C THR A 869 -24.62 14.46 -26.01
N TYR A 870 -25.37 15.19 -26.84
CA TYR A 870 -24.79 16.01 -27.92
C TYR A 870 -23.94 17.17 -27.39
N ILE A 871 -24.41 17.92 -26.37
CA ILE A 871 -23.62 18.97 -25.69
C ILE A 871 -22.29 18.40 -25.19
N ARG A 872 -22.34 17.34 -24.39
CA ARG A 872 -21.14 16.76 -23.76
C ARG A 872 -20.19 16.11 -24.75
N PHE A 873 -20.70 15.61 -25.88
CA PHE A 873 -19.87 15.11 -26.98
C PHE A 873 -19.12 16.26 -27.67
N ALA A 874 -19.82 17.34 -28.02
CA ALA A 874 -19.23 18.53 -28.62
C ALA A 874 -18.19 19.22 -27.71
N GLN A 875 -18.49 19.39 -26.42
CA GLN A 875 -17.53 19.88 -25.42
C GLN A 875 -16.28 18.99 -25.33
N LYS A 876 -16.45 17.66 -25.37
CA LYS A 876 -15.33 16.70 -25.34
C LYS A 876 -14.49 16.75 -26.62
N LEU A 877 -15.11 17.03 -27.78
CA LEU A 877 -14.39 17.31 -29.03
C LEU A 877 -13.61 18.63 -28.93
N ARG A 878 -14.24 19.73 -28.50
CA ARG A 878 -13.57 21.03 -28.27
C ARG A 878 -12.33 20.88 -27.39
N ARG A 879 -12.46 20.24 -26.22
CA ARG A 879 -11.32 19.98 -25.30
C ARG A 879 -10.21 19.17 -25.96
N LYS A 880 -10.54 18.15 -26.77
CA LYS A 880 -9.55 17.36 -27.53
C LYS A 880 -8.86 18.15 -28.65
N VAL A 881 -9.55 19.05 -29.32
CA VAL A 881 -8.98 19.89 -30.38
C VAL A 881 -8.06 20.96 -29.77
N ALA A 882 -8.46 21.59 -28.66
CA ALA A 882 -7.63 22.54 -27.92
C ALA A 882 -6.30 21.90 -27.45
N LEU A 883 -6.38 20.74 -26.78
CA LEU A 883 -5.18 19.98 -26.35
C LEU A 883 -4.27 19.57 -27.51
N LYS A 884 -4.84 19.34 -28.71
CA LYS A 884 -4.05 19.06 -29.91
C LYS A 884 -3.43 20.29 -30.56
N LYS A 885 -3.99 21.49 -30.36
CA LYS A 885 -3.35 22.74 -30.80
C LYS A 885 -2.19 23.13 -29.89
N SER A 886 -2.34 22.97 -28.57
CA SER A 886 -1.25 23.24 -27.63
C SER A 886 -0.07 22.26 -27.78
N LEU A 887 -0.32 21.00 -28.13
CA LEU A 887 0.72 19.99 -28.45
C LEU A 887 1.24 20.06 -29.92
N VAL A 888 1.08 21.23 -30.55
CA VAL A 888 1.65 21.58 -31.88
C VAL A 888 2.22 23.01 -31.85
N PHE A 889 2.06 23.73 -30.74
CA PHE A 889 2.73 25.01 -30.41
C PHE A 889 3.79 24.84 -29.30
N LEU A 890 3.89 23.61 -28.77
CA LEU A 890 4.96 23.01 -27.99
C LEU A 890 5.41 21.76 -28.77
#